data_AF-A0A7K1ZG03-F1
#
_entry.id   AF-A0A7K1ZG03-F1
#
_cell.length_a   1.000
_cell.length_b   1.000
_cell.length_c   1.000
_cell.angle_alpha   90.00
_cell.angle_beta   90.00
_cell.angle_gamma   90.00
#
_symmetry.space_group_name_H-M   'P 1'
#
loop_
_entity.id
_entity.type
_entity.pdbx_description
1 polymer ?
#
loop_
_entity_poly.entity_id
_entity_poly.type
_entity_poly.pdbx_seq_one_letter_code
_entity_poly.pdbx_strand_id
1 'polypeptide(L)'
;MNNTMNNIAPETAYSAGLHPIAAHSVAGCGDATPEHACTVRQRVEATKRKHSSGVLPLSLLSALVLLAPASFVQAQSKVVAAFSVHAGTYQRVDVPVTASLQGVPLRLHDGALQLFEITGGEDLPVASQLDPGMSSRMTWILDGETPPGAVRNFELRVVEERPMPGGAGPVQVEDDGESLQVRIGDKPVLAYRYTFQGVPEGVDEIYDRSGFIHPIWSPEGEILSRIQPPDHYHHYGLWNPWTRTEFEGRSVDFWNLADGQGTVRAKQVIERTAGPLFGGFKALLAHVDFTGGEEKVALNEQWEVKVWNADPDRKVWLIDFASTLNPATEAPLTIKAYRYQGFSLRATETWNDETAALLTSEGFDKSNANATRARWIDVHGVSGAAAGSSGILFMTHPGNHNFPEHLRVWPVGQNGGVENVYININPAQENDWELRPGNSYALRYRMLVYDGTIDAALAERYWRDFADPPRVEVHPTGNLRGASVLVYTKNGEGYVHENIPFSVAALEGLGAEYGFEVTASEDPALFTEENLKQYDALIFSNTNNEAFDTDAQRRALESYVRNGGGFVGIHSASGSERDWPWFSQLLGGNFERHAPLQDFTVEVMDRTHPSTAFLPDTWEIEGDECYYLKEMNPRIRVLLAADLTTVSDEEKEQFPGTLFGDRFPVAWYQEFDGGRQWYTSLGHRPEHYEDPGFMRHILGGIQWVIGGISP
;
A
#
# COMPACT_ATOMS: atom_id res chain seq x y z
N MET A 1 -18.80 -48.89 29.13
CA MET A 1 -18.08 -49.95 29.87
C MET A 1 -16.70 -49.41 30.25
N ASN A 2 -15.99 -50.06 31.19
CA ASN A 2 -14.97 -49.41 32.01
C ASN A 2 -13.53 -49.60 31.51
N ASN A 3 -12.69 -48.58 31.73
CA ASN A 3 -11.25 -48.66 32.09
C ASN A 3 -10.29 -49.36 31.08
N THR A 4 -8.95 -49.24 31.15
CA THR A 4 -8.04 -48.66 32.19
C THR A 4 -6.77 -48.06 31.54
N MET A 5 -6.00 -47.28 32.30
CA MET A 5 -4.62 -46.88 31.97
C MET A 5 -3.64 -48.08 31.97
N ASN A 6 -2.50 -47.98 31.27
CA ASN A 6 -1.20 -47.79 31.96
C ASN A 6 0.00 -47.57 31.02
N ASN A 7 1.07 -46.98 31.59
CA ASN A 7 2.39 -46.84 31.00
C ASN A 7 3.13 -48.19 30.92
N ILE A 8 4.21 -48.25 30.12
CA ILE A 8 5.58 -48.59 30.57
C ILE A 8 6.55 -48.50 29.36
N ALA A 9 7.73 -47.91 29.60
CA ALA A 9 8.92 -48.06 28.75
C ALA A 9 9.98 -48.85 29.54
N PRO A 10 10.90 -49.56 28.86
CA PRO A 10 12.27 -49.47 29.33
C PRO A 10 13.36 -49.41 28.24
N GLU A 11 14.41 -48.71 28.63
CA GLU A 11 15.84 -48.88 28.30
C GLU A 11 16.34 -50.35 28.33
N THR A 12 17.50 -50.77 27.78
CA THR A 12 18.49 -50.17 26.84
C THR A 12 19.07 -51.35 25.97
N ALA A 13 20.34 -51.74 25.76
CA ALA A 13 21.69 -51.28 26.14
C ALA A 13 22.80 -51.99 25.32
N TYR A 14 23.97 -51.33 25.17
CA TYR A 14 25.31 -51.90 24.90
C TYR A 14 25.56 -52.64 23.55
N SER A 15 26.77 -52.68 22.95
CA SER A 15 28.06 -51.97 23.12
C SER A 15 28.97 -52.28 21.88
N ALA A 16 30.21 -51.80 21.64
CA ALA A 16 31.10 -50.87 22.34
C ALA A 16 32.23 -50.36 21.40
N GLY A 17 32.84 -49.22 21.74
CA GLY A 17 34.25 -48.91 21.45
C GLY A 17 34.55 -47.94 20.29
N LEU A 18 35.56 -47.06 20.38
CA LEU A 18 36.49 -46.78 21.48
C LEU A 18 37.01 -45.30 21.43
N HIS A 19 37.24 -44.71 22.61
CA HIS A 19 37.90 -43.40 22.87
C HIS A 19 39.46 -43.54 22.82
N PRO A 20 40.33 -42.55 23.18
CA PRO A 20 40.16 -41.14 23.65
C PRO A 20 40.96 -40.05 22.86
N ILE A 21 40.55 -38.76 22.77
CA ILE A 21 40.68 -37.56 23.66
C ILE A 21 42.04 -36.79 23.62
N ALA A 22 41.98 -35.54 23.09
CA ALA A 22 42.75 -34.29 23.37
C ALA A 22 44.33 -34.28 23.31
N ALA A 23 45.06 -33.16 23.21
CA ALA A 23 44.75 -31.73 23.44
C ALA A 23 45.72 -30.72 22.74
N HIS A 24 45.40 -29.41 22.81
CA HIS A 24 46.28 -28.22 22.90
C HIS A 24 47.39 -27.87 21.84
N SER A 25 47.11 -26.80 21.07
CA SER A 25 47.67 -25.42 21.18
C SER A 25 48.98 -24.93 20.45
N VAL A 26 48.87 -23.65 20.01
CA VAL A 26 49.84 -22.57 19.69
C VAL A 26 50.99 -22.70 18.66
N ALA A 27 51.18 -21.57 17.96
CA ALA A 27 52.43 -20.94 17.49
C ALA A 27 53.02 -21.33 16.11
N GLY A 28 53.45 -20.30 15.36
CA GLY A 28 54.07 -20.43 14.04
C GLY A 28 54.19 -19.10 13.26
N CYS A 29 54.86 -18.09 13.81
CA CYS A 29 55.28 -16.92 13.02
C CYS A 29 56.53 -17.24 12.18
N GLY A 30 56.69 -16.57 11.04
CA GLY A 30 57.90 -16.57 10.22
C GLY A 30 58.11 -15.19 9.57
N ASP A 31 59.32 -14.66 9.66
CA ASP A 31 59.64 -13.25 9.38
C ASP A 31 60.03 -12.96 7.91
N ALA A 32 60.23 -11.66 7.68
CA ALA A 32 61.25 -11.05 6.79
C ALA A 32 60.79 -10.38 5.48
N THR A 33 60.94 -9.04 5.48
CA THR A 33 61.16 -8.15 4.33
C THR A 33 62.70 -8.09 4.02
N PRO A 34 63.29 -7.24 3.13
CA PRO A 34 62.73 -6.10 2.37
C PRO A 34 63.31 -5.81 0.94
N GLU A 35 62.99 -4.61 0.42
CA GLU A 35 63.83 -3.66 -0.37
C GLU A 35 63.96 -3.62 -1.93
N HIS A 36 64.01 -2.36 -2.41
CA HIS A 36 64.74 -1.73 -3.54
C HIS A 36 64.54 -2.09 -5.05
N ALA A 37 63.64 -1.33 -5.70
CA ALA A 37 63.89 -0.23 -6.68
C ALA A 37 64.65 -0.41 -8.05
N CYS A 38 64.33 0.53 -8.98
CA CYS A 38 65.08 0.98 -10.19
C CYS A 38 65.08 0.07 -11.46
N THR A 39 65.12 0.55 -12.73
CA THR A 39 65.00 1.89 -13.41
C THR A 39 64.83 1.73 -14.96
N VAL A 40 64.78 2.86 -15.72
CA VAL A 40 65.02 3.02 -17.20
C VAL A 40 63.78 2.76 -18.10
N ARG A 41 63.09 3.72 -18.73
CA ARG A 41 63.38 4.84 -19.69
C ARG A 41 63.45 4.44 -21.19
N GLN A 42 62.59 5.06 -22.02
CA GLN A 42 62.88 5.87 -23.25
C GLN A 42 61.55 6.19 -24.02
N ARG A 43 61.45 7.11 -25.00
CA ARG A 43 61.79 8.57 -25.09
C ARG A 43 61.08 9.19 -26.35
N VAL A 44 61.39 10.45 -26.70
CA VAL A 44 60.91 11.26 -27.88
C VAL A 44 59.54 11.93 -27.63
N GLU A 45 59.42 13.23 -27.30
CA GLU A 45 59.53 14.46 -28.14
C GLU A 45 58.37 14.64 -29.14
N ALA A 46 57.80 15.81 -29.44
CA ALA A 46 57.77 17.16 -28.85
C ALA A 46 56.58 17.93 -29.51
N THR A 47 55.96 18.97 -28.94
CA THR A 47 56.43 20.38 -29.04
C THR A 47 55.44 21.31 -28.28
N LYS A 48 55.92 22.41 -27.69
CA LYS A 48 55.10 23.46 -27.05
C LYS A 48 55.18 24.79 -27.82
N ARG A 49 54.16 25.63 -27.69
CA ARG A 49 54.34 27.10 -27.65
C ARG A 49 53.67 27.69 -26.41
N LYS A 50 54.31 28.71 -25.83
CA LYS A 50 53.84 29.54 -24.70
C LYS A 50 53.65 30.97 -25.18
N HIS A 51 52.84 31.75 -24.46
CA HIS A 51 53.09 33.16 -24.12
C HIS A 51 52.75 33.27 -22.61
N SER A 52 53.74 33.45 -21.72
CA SER A 52 54.28 34.72 -21.19
C SER A 52 53.41 35.26 -20.03
N SER A 53 53.71 34.96 -18.76
CA SER A 53 54.78 35.53 -17.90
C SER A 53 54.53 36.98 -17.47
N GLY A 54 54.51 37.34 -16.17
CA GLY A 54 54.74 36.51 -14.98
C GLY A 54 54.85 37.33 -13.69
N VAL A 55 55.95 37.14 -12.94
CA VAL A 55 56.35 37.78 -11.66
C VAL A 55 55.86 37.08 -10.37
N LEU A 56 56.85 36.84 -9.50
CA LEU A 56 56.88 36.46 -8.09
C LEU A 56 57.91 37.43 -7.43
N PRO A 57 57.98 37.65 -6.08
CA PRO A 57 57.69 36.66 -5.04
C PRO A 57 56.95 37.17 -3.78
N LEU A 58 56.86 36.25 -2.81
CA LEU A 58 56.36 36.32 -1.43
C LEU A 58 56.45 37.67 -0.69
N SER A 59 55.36 37.98 0.03
CA SER A 59 55.40 38.53 1.40
C SER A 59 54.21 37.98 2.19
N LEU A 60 54.41 37.63 3.47
CA LEU A 60 53.35 37.08 4.33
C LEU A 60 52.28 38.14 4.63
N LEU A 61 51.01 37.76 4.58
CA LEU A 61 50.00 38.36 5.47
C LEU A 61 48.89 37.35 5.75
N SER A 62 48.53 37.19 7.03
CA SER A 62 47.50 36.25 7.47
C SER A 62 46.10 36.80 7.16
N ALA A 63 45.34 36.10 6.33
CA ALA A 63 43.92 36.37 6.15
C ALA A 63 43.10 35.29 6.88
N LEU A 64 42.39 35.69 7.95
CA LEU A 64 41.34 34.88 8.55
C LEU A 64 40.18 34.82 7.55
N VAL A 65 40.12 33.78 6.73
CA VAL A 65 38.85 33.42 6.07
C VAL A 65 38.03 32.72 7.13
N LEU A 66 37.02 33.42 7.64
CA LEU A 66 35.97 32.81 8.46
C LEU A 66 35.24 31.78 7.59
N LEU A 67 35.57 30.51 7.82
CA LEU A 67 34.66 29.40 7.53
C LEU A 67 33.46 29.55 8.47
N ALA A 68 32.53 30.43 8.09
CA ALA A 68 31.16 30.31 8.53
C ALA A 68 30.71 28.89 8.11
N PRO A 69 30.24 28.04 9.03
CA PRO A 69 29.59 26.81 8.62
C PRO A 69 28.42 27.21 7.72
N ALA A 70 28.32 26.57 6.56
CA ALA A 70 27.08 26.60 5.80
C ALA A 70 26.05 25.79 6.59
N SER A 71 25.45 26.43 7.60
CA SER A 71 24.26 25.94 8.26
C SER A 71 23.17 25.86 7.21
N PHE A 72 23.06 24.71 6.56
CA PHE A 72 21.86 24.34 5.83
C PHE A 72 20.72 24.47 6.83
N VAL A 73 19.89 25.50 6.64
CA VAL A 73 18.59 25.57 7.29
C VAL A 73 17.80 24.44 6.65
N GLN A 74 17.83 23.30 7.31
CA GLN A 74 17.11 22.09 6.90
C GLN A 74 15.63 22.42 7.01
N ALA A 75 15.05 22.87 5.90
CA ALA A 75 13.63 23.21 5.81
C ALA A 75 12.83 22.00 6.30
N GLN A 76 12.02 22.20 7.35
CA GLN A 76 11.25 21.13 7.96
C GLN A 76 10.19 20.66 6.95
N SER A 77 10.49 19.56 6.27
CA SER A 77 9.60 18.95 5.28
C SER A 77 8.40 18.35 6.02
N LYS A 78 7.21 18.90 5.77
CA LYS A 78 5.98 18.54 6.50
C LYS A 78 5.68 17.05 6.29
N VAL A 79 5.58 16.29 7.38
CA VAL A 79 5.21 14.87 7.33
C VAL A 79 3.72 14.74 7.03
N VAL A 80 3.39 13.87 6.08
CA VAL A 80 2.05 13.63 5.50
C VAL A 80 1.46 12.30 6.00
N ALA A 81 2.30 11.28 6.14
CA ALA A 81 2.01 10.05 6.87
C ALA A 81 3.31 9.40 7.35
N ALA A 82 3.24 8.67 8.47
CA ALA A 82 4.27 7.74 8.91
C ALA A 82 3.82 6.29 8.66
N PHE A 83 4.78 5.38 8.50
CA PHE A 83 4.55 3.98 8.17
C PHE A 83 5.44 3.08 9.00
N SER A 84 4.89 1.99 9.53
CA SER A 84 5.67 0.92 10.17
C SER A 84 5.53 -0.35 9.33
N VAL A 85 6.63 -0.82 8.74
CA VAL A 85 6.68 -2.02 7.91
C VAL A 85 7.21 -3.17 8.76
N HIS A 86 6.33 -4.10 9.11
CA HIS A 86 6.63 -5.28 9.90
C HIS A 86 7.00 -6.44 8.97
N ALA A 87 8.21 -7.00 9.13
CA ALA A 87 8.71 -8.09 8.30
C ALA A 87 7.90 -9.40 8.43
N GLY A 88 7.14 -9.57 9.51
CA GLY A 88 6.47 -10.81 9.84
C GLY A 88 7.45 -11.86 10.37
N THR A 89 7.20 -13.14 10.09
CA THR A 89 7.99 -14.28 10.60
C THR A 89 9.15 -14.69 9.68
N TYR A 90 9.37 -13.98 8.58
CA TYR A 90 10.33 -14.34 7.53
C TYR A 90 11.38 -13.26 7.29
N GLN A 91 12.57 -13.68 6.85
CA GLN A 91 13.61 -12.80 6.31
C GLN A 91 13.11 -12.22 4.99
N ARG A 92 13.18 -10.91 4.83
CA ARG A 92 12.85 -10.20 3.58
C ARG A 92 14.10 -9.64 2.93
N VAL A 93 14.10 -9.59 1.61
CA VAL A 93 15.15 -8.97 0.79
C VAL A 93 14.48 -8.38 -0.46
N ASP A 94 14.67 -7.08 -0.69
CA ASP A 94 14.24 -6.33 -1.89
C ASP A 94 12.75 -6.50 -2.26
N VAL A 95 11.90 -6.66 -1.24
CA VAL A 95 10.49 -7.03 -1.42
C VAL A 95 9.61 -5.81 -1.74
N PRO A 96 8.73 -5.86 -2.75
CA PRO A 96 7.74 -4.81 -2.98
C PRO A 96 6.76 -4.68 -1.81
N VAL A 97 6.64 -3.47 -1.27
CA VAL A 97 5.73 -3.10 -0.17
C VAL A 97 4.68 -2.11 -0.70
N THR A 98 3.43 -2.24 -0.25
CA THR A 98 2.34 -1.33 -0.66
C THR A 98 1.44 -0.98 0.52
N ALA A 99 1.34 0.32 0.82
CA ALA A 99 0.48 0.89 1.85
C ALA A 99 -0.85 1.39 1.26
N SER A 100 -1.90 1.43 2.08
CA SER A 100 -3.11 2.23 1.80
C SER A 100 -2.90 3.66 2.29
N LEU A 101 -3.15 4.65 1.44
CA LEU A 101 -3.19 6.07 1.77
C LEU A 101 -4.64 6.58 1.94
N GLN A 102 -5.61 5.67 2.13
CA GLN A 102 -6.97 6.05 2.50
C GLN A 102 -6.97 6.76 3.87
N GLY A 103 -7.51 7.98 3.91
CA GLY A 103 -7.46 8.83 5.11
C GLY A 103 -6.18 9.67 5.26
N VAL A 104 -5.22 9.56 4.33
CA VAL A 104 -4.05 10.45 4.29
C VAL A 104 -4.38 11.70 3.46
N PRO A 105 -4.14 12.93 3.96
CA PRO A 105 -4.60 14.19 3.34
C PRO A 105 -3.75 14.65 2.13
N LEU A 106 -3.44 13.75 1.19
CA LEU A 106 -2.50 13.96 0.07
C LEU A 106 -2.76 15.18 -0.83
N ARG A 107 -3.99 15.73 -0.82
CA ARG A 107 -4.40 16.86 -1.66
C ARG A 107 -4.27 18.22 -0.97
N LEU A 108 -3.94 18.24 0.33
CA LEU A 108 -3.97 19.45 1.17
C LEU A 108 -2.55 20.00 1.41
N HIS A 109 -1.66 19.75 0.44
CA HIS A 109 -0.22 20.02 0.49
C HIS A 109 0.30 20.46 -0.88
N ASP A 110 0.87 21.67 -0.96
CA ASP A 110 1.59 22.14 -2.14
C ASP A 110 3.05 21.64 -2.11
N GLY A 111 3.40 20.73 -3.02
CA GLY A 111 4.77 20.23 -3.18
C GLY A 111 4.83 18.81 -3.75
N ALA A 112 6.05 18.27 -3.90
CA ALA A 112 6.25 16.88 -4.26
C ALA A 112 6.23 15.98 -3.02
N LEU A 113 5.68 14.77 -3.15
CA LEU A 113 5.66 13.78 -2.07
C LEU A 113 6.89 12.87 -2.16
N GLN A 114 7.73 12.85 -1.13
CA GLN A 114 8.93 12.00 -1.04
C GLN A 114 8.85 11.09 0.18
N LEU A 115 9.10 9.79 -0.01
CA LEU A 115 9.19 8.83 1.09
C LEU A 115 10.62 8.82 1.64
N PHE A 116 10.77 8.70 2.96
CA PHE A 116 12.05 8.58 3.64
C PHE A 116 12.03 7.36 4.57
N GLU A 117 13.16 6.66 4.70
CA GLU A 117 13.36 5.66 5.74
C GLU A 117 14.03 6.30 6.96
N ILE A 118 13.47 6.05 8.15
CA ILE A 118 13.91 6.61 9.42
C ILE A 118 14.91 5.64 10.07
N THR A 119 16.20 5.88 9.82
CA THR A 119 17.30 4.99 10.22
C THR A 119 17.86 5.28 11.61
N GLY A 120 17.47 6.39 12.24
CA GLY A 120 18.10 6.92 13.45
C GLY A 120 19.45 7.63 13.20
N GLY A 121 19.88 7.73 11.95
CA GLY A 121 21.02 8.53 11.51
C GLY A 121 20.56 9.67 10.60
N GLU A 122 20.91 9.59 9.30
CA GLU A 122 20.34 10.44 8.25
C GLU A 122 19.15 9.71 7.61
N ASP A 123 18.05 10.43 7.38
CA ASP A 123 16.84 9.86 6.77
C ASP A 123 17.06 9.61 5.28
N LEU A 124 16.93 8.36 4.85
CA LEU A 124 17.28 7.96 3.49
C LEU A 124 16.09 8.17 2.53
N PRO A 125 16.23 8.92 1.42
CA PRO A 125 15.13 9.11 0.47
C PRO A 125 14.83 7.83 -0.31
N VAL A 126 13.65 7.25 -0.08
CA VAL A 126 13.18 6.01 -0.69
C VAL A 126 12.36 6.33 -1.94
N ALA A 127 12.67 5.70 -3.08
CA ALA A 127 11.84 5.81 -4.26
C ALA A 127 10.45 5.21 -3.99
N SER A 128 9.37 5.94 -4.33
CA SER A 128 7.99 5.47 -4.19
C SER A 128 7.12 5.86 -5.39
N GLN A 129 6.07 5.08 -5.65
CA GLN A 129 5.15 5.23 -6.77
C GLN A 129 3.71 5.00 -6.30
N LEU A 130 2.75 5.79 -6.80
CA LEU A 130 1.33 5.58 -6.52
C LEU A 130 0.71 4.58 -7.50
N ASP A 131 -0.29 3.81 -7.06
CA ASP A 131 -1.09 2.99 -7.99
C ASP A 131 -2.01 3.90 -8.83
N PRO A 132 -2.00 3.79 -10.18
CA PRO A 132 -2.99 4.45 -11.01
C PRO A 132 -4.39 3.87 -10.83
N GLY A 133 -5.41 4.69 -11.09
CA GLY A 133 -6.82 4.37 -10.84
C GLY A 133 -7.23 4.37 -9.36
N MET A 134 -6.33 3.95 -8.47
CA MET A 134 -6.53 3.93 -7.01
C MET A 134 -5.58 4.93 -6.33
N SER A 135 -5.94 6.22 -6.31
CA SER A 135 -5.15 7.31 -5.69
C SER A 135 -5.05 7.25 -4.15
N SER A 136 -5.25 6.05 -3.58
CA SER A 136 -5.21 5.70 -2.17
C SER A 136 -4.26 4.52 -1.91
N ARG A 137 -3.30 4.22 -2.81
CA ARG A 137 -2.20 3.28 -2.53
C ARG A 137 -0.85 3.82 -2.99
N MET A 138 0.17 3.56 -2.19
CA MET A 138 1.57 3.89 -2.48
C MET A 138 2.45 2.67 -2.27
N THR A 139 3.43 2.52 -3.15
CA THR A 139 4.28 1.35 -3.29
C THR A 139 5.74 1.77 -3.31
N TRP A 140 6.59 0.99 -2.64
CA TRP A 140 8.05 1.13 -2.63
C TRP A 140 8.72 -0.25 -2.55
N ILE A 141 10.03 -0.31 -2.70
CA ILE A 141 10.82 -1.53 -2.47
C ILE A 141 11.41 -1.45 -1.07
N LEU A 142 11.31 -2.52 -0.29
CA LEU A 142 11.97 -2.68 1.00
C LEU A 142 13.40 -3.16 0.75
N ASP A 143 14.23 -2.24 0.24
CA ASP A 143 15.60 -2.46 -0.22
C ASP A 143 16.49 -3.05 0.89
N GLY A 144 17.27 -4.08 0.54
CA GLY A 144 18.19 -4.77 1.45
C GLY A 144 17.53 -5.74 2.44
N GLU A 145 18.39 -6.39 3.25
CA GLU A 145 17.96 -7.41 4.21
C GLU A 145 17.11 -6.83 5.37
N THR A 146 15.96 -7.45 5.62
CA THR A 146 15.11 -7.16 6.79
C THR A 146 14.84 -8.45 7.58
N PRO A 147 15.37 -8.60 8.81
CA PRO A 147 15.23 -9.83 9.59
C PRO A 147 13.78 -10.16 10.03
N PRO A 148 13.49 -11.45 10.33
CA PRO A 148 12.24 -11.84 10.99
C PRO A 148 11.95 -11.02 12.24
N GLY A 149 10.71 -10.57 12.41
CA GLY A 149 10.26 -9.77 13.55
C GLY A 149 10.73 -8.30 13.54
N ALA A 150 11.58 -7.88 12.60
CA ALA A 150 12.01 -6.49 12.50
C ALA A 150 10.88 -5.57 12.01
N VAL A 151 10.98 -4.29 12.38
CA VAL A 151 10.11 -3.21 11.91
C VAL A 151 10.99 -2.09 11.34
N ARG A 152 10.76 -1.71 10.08
CA ARG A 152 11.39 -0.55 9.43
C ARG A 152 10.38 0.58 9.34
N ASN A 153 10.77 1.79 9.70
CA ASN A 153 9.88 2.94 9.80
C ASN A 153 10.14 3.95 8.67
N PHE A 154 9.08 4.52 8.12
CA PHE A 154 9.16 5.45 7.00
C PHE A 154 8.26 6.66 7.21
N GLU A 155 8.60 7.78 6.57
CA GLU A 155 7.80 9.00 6.55
C GLU A 155 7.62 9.51 5.12
N LEU A 156 6.36 9.73 4.71
CA LEU A 156 6.04 10.46 3.49
C LEU A 156 6.02 11.95 3.84
N ARG A 157 6.89 12.75 3.21
CA ARG A 157 7.05 14.18 3.50
C ARG A 157 6.81 15.03 2.25
N VAL A 158 6.34 16.26 2.44
CA VAL A 158 6.28 17.30 1.39
C VAL A 158 7.67 17.89 1.19
N VAL A 159 8.16 17.92 -0.05
CA VAL A 159 9.44 18.52 -0.46
C VAL A 159 9.23 19.46 -1.66
N GLU A 160 10.08 20.48 -1.80
CA GLU A 160 9.98 21.47 -2.88
C GLU A 160 10.15 20.83 -4.27
N GLU A 161 11.19 20.00 -4.43
CA GLU A 161 11.41 19.16 -5.60
C GLU A 161 11.68 17.71 -5.16
N ARG A 162 11.21 16.74 -5.96
CA ARG A 162 11.49 15.32 -5.73
C ARG A 162 12.90 15.00 -6.22
N PRO A 163 13.77 14.37 -5.42
CA PRO A 163 15.03 13.82 -5.92
C PRO A 163 14.75 12.85 -7.07
N MET A 164 15.42 13.05 -8.21
CA MET A 164 15.38 12.08 -9.31
C MET A 164 15.98 10.74 -8.81
N PRO A 165 15.27 9.61 -8.92
CA PRO A 165 15.80 8.32 -8.48
C PRO A 165 17.12 7.99 -9.16
N GLY A 166 18.19 7.88 -8.37
CA GLY A 166 19.51 7.48 -8.86
C GLY A 166 19.57 5.97 -9.04
N GLY A 167 19.28 5.47 -10.25
CA GLY A 167 19.29 4.04 -10.51
C GLY A 167 18.86 3.63 -11.92
N ALA A 168 18.61 2.33 -12.07
CA ALA A 168 18.11 1.68 -13.27
C ALA A 168 16.91 2.41 -13.90
N GLY A 169 16.98 2.67 -15.21
CA GLY A 169 15.90 3.34 -15.96
C GLY A 169 14.53 2.65 -15.82
N PRO A 170 13.44 3.43 -15.90
CA PRO A 170 12.11 3.07 -15.41
C PRO A 170 11.45 1.91 -16.16
N VAL A 171 10.38 1.37 -15.58
CA VAL A 171 9.47 0.47 -16.30
C VAL A 171 8.67 1.28 -17.33
N GLN A 172 8.70 0.83 -18.57
CA GLN A 172 8.02 1.46 -19.71
C GLN A 172 7.07 0.46 -20.38
N VAL A 173 6.03 0.98 -21.04
CA VAL A 173 5.07 0.20 -21.83
C VAL A 173 5.01 0.85 -23.20
N GLU A 174 5.60 0.17 -24.19
CA GLU A 174 5.54 0.55 -25.59
C GLU A 174 4.36 -0.16 -26.27
N ASP A 175 3.79 0.48 -27.29
CA ASP A 175 2.59 0.03 -27.99
C ASP A 175 2.84 0.17 -29.49
N ASP A 176 2.90 -0.94 -30.21
CA ASP A 176 3.22 -0.99 -31.64
C ASP A 176 1.96 -1.00 -32.54
N GLY A 177 0.76 -0.94 -31.94
CA GLY A 177 -0.52 -1.09 -32.63
C GLY A 177 -1.08 -2.52 -32.63
N GLU A 178 -0.27 -3.52 -32.27
CA GLU A 178 -0.63 -4.95 -32.21
C GLU A 178 -0.42 -5.58 -30.83
N SER A 179 0.58 -5.08 -30.09
CA SER A 179 1.14 -5.65 -28.87
C SER A 179 1.54 -4.55 -27.88
N LEU A 180 1.46 -4.84 -26.57
CA LEU A 180 2.05 -4.01 -25.51
C LEU A 180 3.38 -4.64 -25.07
N GLN A 181 4.52 -4.01 -25.34
CA GLN A 181 5.82 -4.46 -24.84
C GLN A 181 6.17 -3.75 -23.53
N VAL A 182 6.40 -4.50 -22.46
CA VAL A 182 6.86 -3.98 -21.18
C VAL A 182 8.38 -4.13 -21.08
N ARG A 183 9.06 -3.04 -20.71
CA ARG A 183 10.53 -2.93 -20.66
C ARG A 183 11.00 -2.32 -19.35
N ILE A 184 12.23 -2.62 -18.93
CA ILE A 184 12.91 -1.97 -17.79
C ILE A 184 14.12 -1.22 -18.35
N GLY A 185 13.96 0.07 -18.60
CA GLY A 185 14.82 0.83 -19.49
C GLY A 185 14.92 0.20 -20.87
N ASP A 186 16.15 -0.11 -21.29
CA ASP A 186 16.49 -0.72 -22.58
C ASP A 186 16.17 -2.22 -22.68
N LYS A 187 16.10 -2.95 -21.55
CA LYS A 187 15.85 -4.41 -21.55
C LYS A 187 14.35 -4.74 -21.66
N PRO A 188 13.91 -5.62 -22.58
CA PRO A 188 12.52 -6.08 -22.64
C PRO A 188 12.24 -7.12 -21.54
N VAL A 189 10.97 -7.24 -21.12
CA VAL A 189 10.53 -8.20 -20.09
C VAL A 189 9.45 -9.13 -20.64
N LEU A 190 8.38 -8.57 -21.20
CA LEU A 190 7.28 -9.35 -21.81
C LEU A 190 6.54 -8.54 -22.88
N ALA A 191 5.84 -9.22 -23.79
CA ALA A 191 4.91 -8.59 -24.72
C ALA A 191 3.52 -9.24 -24.66
N TYR A 192 2.47 -8.44 -24.56
CA TYR A 192 1.06 -8.87 -24.58
C TYR A 192 0.44 -8.60 -25.95
N ARG A 193 0.03 -9.66 -26.65
CA ARG A 193 -0.55 -9.59 -27.99
C ARG A 193 -2.06 -9.36 -27.88
N TYR A 194 -2.55 -8.22 -28.37
CA TYR A 194 -3.98 -7.86 -28.29
C TYR A 194 -4.69 -7.79 -29.66
N THR A 195 -3.96 -7.74 -30.78
CA THR A 195 -4.52 -8.09 -32.09
C THR A 195 -4.36 -9.59 -32.37
N PHE A 196 -4.98 -10.09 -33.43
CA PHE A 196 -4.80 -11.47 -33.83
C PHE A 196 -3.36 -11.74 -34.30
N GLN A 197 -2.87 -12.92 -33.96
CA GLN A 197 -1.69 -13.57 -34.50
C GLN A 197 -2.16 -14.67 -35.45
N GLY A 198 -1.80 -14.53 -36.73
CA GLY A 198 -2.09 -15.53 -37.76
C GLY A 198 -1.31 -16.82 -37.57
N VAL A 199 -1.85 -17.93 -38.08
CA VAL A 199 -1.24 -19.27 -38.04
C VAL A 199 -0.12 -19.50 -39.08
N PRO A 200 0.71 -20.55 -38.94
CA PRO A 200 1.70 -20.94 -39.95
C PRO A 200 1.07 -21.40 -41.28
N GLU A 201 1.83 -21.34 -42.37
CA GLU A 201 1.35 -21.76 -43.69
C GLU A 201 0.87 -23.22 -43.69
N GLY A 202 -0.38 -23.45 -44.13
CA GLY A 202 -1.02 -24.77 -44.17
C GLY A 202 -1.68 -25.22 -42.87
N VAL A 203 -1.67 -24.39 -41.82
CA VAL A 203 -2.47 -24.57 -40.60
C VAL A 203 -3.84 -23.91 -40.78
N ASP A 204 -4.85 -24.39 -40.05
CA ASP A 204 -6.22 -23.89 -40.11
C ASP A 204 -6.36 -22.55 -39.34
N GLU A 205 -6.92 -21.52 -39.98
CA GLU A 205 -7.18 -20.19 -39.41
C GLU A 205 -8.06 -20.24 -38.13
N ILE A 206 -8.76 -21.35 -37.87
CA ILE A 206 -9.47 -21.58 -36.60
C ILE A 206 -8.58 -21.41 -35.37
N TYR A 207 -7.26 -21.59 -35.51
CA TYR A 207 -6.26 -21.42 -34.44
C TYR A 207 -5.75 -19.97 -34.26
N ASP A 208 -6.08 -19.00 -35.12
CA ASP A 208 -5.64 -17.58 -35.03
C ASP A 208 -6.09 -16.92 -33.70
N ARG A 209 -5.19 -16.45 -32.83
CA ARG A 209 -5.62 -15.91 -31.50
C ARG A 209 -5.03 -14.57 -31.11
N SER A 210 -5.66 -13.96 -30.12
CA SER A 210 -5.29 -12.72 -29.43
C SER A 210 -5.54 -12.91 -27.93
N GLY A 211 -4.92 -12.09 -27.08
CA GLY A 211 -5.06 -12.23 -25.62
C GLY A 211 -4.11 -13.29 -25.04
N PHE A 212 -2.82 -13.15 -25.31
CA PHE A 212 -1.75 -13.99 -24.75
C PHE A 212 -0.47 -13.17 -24.55
N ILE A 213 0.47 -13.69 -23.76
CA ILE A 213 1.78 -13.05 -23.52
C ILE A 213 2.89 -13.86 -24.20
N HIS A 214 3.49 -13.27 -25.23
CA HIS A 214 4.69 -13.76 -25.90
C HIS A 214 5.34 -12.62 -26.71
N PRO A 215 6.68 -12.48 -26.70
CA PRO A 215 7.62 -13.22 -25.87
C PRO A 215 7.56 -12.91 -24.37
N ILE A 216 8.21 -13.78 -23.59
CA ILE A 216 8.73 -13.47 -22.25
C ILE A 216 10.25 -13.58 -22.37
N TRP A 217 10.96 -12.56 -21.89
CA TRP A 217 12.41 -12.44 -22.00
C TRP A 217 13.11 -12.62 -20.66
N SER A 218 14.28 -13.27 -20.66
CA SER A 218 15.19 -13.27 -19.52
C SER A 218 15.88 -11.90 -19.33
N PRO A 219 16.52 -11.65 -18.18
CA PRO A 219 17.33 -10.46 -17.95
C PRO A 219 18.47 -10.23 -18.95
N GLU A 220 19.08 -11.26 -19.54
CA GLU A 220 20.05 -11.14 -20.64
C GLU A 220 19.39 -11.09 -22.03
N GLY A 221 18.09 -11.37 -22.13
CA GLY A 221 17.28 -11.20 -23.35
C GLY A 221 16.88 -12.50 -24.07
N GLU A 222 17.00 -13.65 -23.40
CA GLU A 222 16.64 -14.95 -23.96
C GLU A 222 15.12 -15.14 -23.98
N ILE A 223 14.55 -15.65 -25.09
CA ILE A 223 13.11 -15.90 -25.21
C ILE A 223 12.76 -17.25 -24.58
N LEU A 224 11.94 -17.23 -23.53
CA LEU A 224 11.64 -18.41 -22.72
C LEU A 224 10.26 -19.03 -23.01
N SER A 225 9.43 -18.39 -23.84
CA SER A 225 8.08 -18.86 -24.22
C SER A 225 7.92 -19.00 -25.73
N ARG A 226 7.00 -19.85 -26.20
CA ARG A 226 6.76 -20.13 -27.63
C ARG A 226 5.27 -20.17 -27.99
N ILE A 227 4.92 -19.73 -29.20
CA ILE A 227 3.57 -19.83 -29.78
C ILE A 227 3.51 -20.88 -30.90
N GLN A 228 2.32 -21.41 -31.17
CA GLN A 228 1.98 -22.24 -32.34
C GLN A 228 2.99 -23.38 -32.67
N PRO A 229 3.48 -24.16 -31.68
CA PRO A 229 4.42 -25.24 -31.94
C PRO A 229 3.77 -26.34 -32.81
N PRO A 230 4.53 -27.05 -33.67
CA PRO A 230 3.96 -28.00 -34.64
C PRO A 230 3.18 -29.18 -34.03
N ASP A 231 3.36 -29.45 -32.74
CA ASP A 231 2.65 -30.48 -32.00
C ASP A 231 1.30 -30.02 -31.42
N HIS A 232 1.14 -28.72 -31.12
CA HIS A 232 -0.03 -28.13 -30.46
C HIS A 232 -0.23 -26.66 -30.90
N TYR A 233 -0.79 -26.42 -32.10
CA TYR A 233 -0.97 -25.06 -32.64
C TYR A 233 -1.81 -24.09 -31.77
N HIS A 234 -2.63 -24.62 -30.85
CA HIS A 234 -3.38 -23.83 -29.87
C HIS A 234 -2.54 -23.38 -28.65
N HIS A 235 -1.25 -23.68 -28.55
CA HIS A 235 -0.39 -23.20 -27.47
C HIS A 235 0.20 -21.82 -27.76
N TYR A 236 0.09 -20.87 -26.82
CA TYR A 236 0.42 -19.47 -27.05
C TYR A 236 1.20 -18.82 -25.88
N GLY A 237 2.49 -19.11 -25.77
CA GLY A 237 3.39 -18.42 -24.84
C GLY A 237 2.98 -18.60 -23.38
N LEU A 238 2.41 -17.56 -22.77
CA LEU A 238 1.71 -17.59 -21.49
C LEU A 238 0.23 -17.19 -21.67
N TRP A 239 -0.71 -18.04 -21.23
CA TRP A 239 -2.15 -17.88 -21.46
C TRP A 239 -3.04 -18.68 -20.48
N ASN A 240 -4.36 -18.49 -20.54
CA ASN A 240 -5.37 -19.22 -19.75
C ASN A 240 -6.34 -20.01 -20.67
N PRO A 241 -6.21 -21.35 -20.80
CA PRO A 241 -7.08 -22.18 -21.61
C PRO A 241 -8.27 -22.72 -20.79
N TRP A 242 -9.45 -22.12 -20.93
CA TRP A 242 -10.69 -22.65 -20.35
C TRP A 242 -11.33 -23.66 -21.32
N THR A 243 -10.85 -24.90 -21.26
CA THR A 243 -11.11 -25.94 -22.27
C THR A 243 -12.34 -26.79 -22.02
N ARG A 244 -12.80 -26.89 -20.77
CA ARG A 244 -13.96 -27.74 -20.46
C ARG A 244 -14.95 -26.98 -19.62
N THR A 245 -15.77 -26.16 -20.28
CA THR A 245 -16.80 -25.37 -19.61
C THR A 245 -18.20 -25.82 -19.99
N GLU A 246 -19.17 -25.43 -19.18
CA GLU A 246 -20.60 -25.59 -19.42
C GLU A 246 -21.29 -24.24 -19.27
N PHE A 247 -22.00 -23.80 -20.31
CA PHE A 247 -22.69 -22.52 -20.38
C PHE A 247 -24.09 -22.74 -20.95
N GLU A 248 -25.12 -22.26 -20.25
CA GLU A 248 -26.53 -22.47 -20.63
C GLU A 248 -26.90 -23.95 -20.91
N GLY A 249 -26.24 -24.89 -20.23
CA GLY A 249 -26.41 -26.33 -20.41
C GLY A 249 -25.73 -26.92 -21.67
N ARG A 250 -24.94 -26.13 -22.39
CA ARG A 250 -24.11 -26.55 -23.54
C ARG A 250 -22.65 -26.71 -23.09
N SER A 251 -21.95 -27.71 -23.61
CA SER A 251 -20.50 -27.86 -23.42
C SER A 251 -19.76 -26.89 -24.35
N VAL A 252 -18.79 -26.15 -23.82
CA VAL A 252 -18.00 -25.18 -24.60
C VAL A 252 -16.51 -25.28 -24.23
N ASP A 253 -15.67 -25.46 -25.25
CA ASP A 253 -14.23 -25.31 -25.21
C ASP A 253 -13.84 -23.97 -25.88
N PHE A 254 -13.28 -23.04 -25.10
CA PHE A 254 -12.87 -21.73 -25.64
C PHE A 254 -11.45 -21.73 -26.23
N TRP A 255 -10.66 -22.81 -26.06
CA TRP A 255 -9.21 -22.76 -26.28
C TRP A 255 -8.60 -23.88 -27.15
N ASN A 256 -9.20 -25.07 -27.29
CA ASN A 256 -8.63 -26.13 -28.17
C ASN A 256 -9.09 -26.04 -29.62
N LEU A 257 -10.21 -25.36 -29.87
CA LEU A 257 -10.64 -24.76 -31.15
C LEU A 257 -11.04 -25.73 -32.27
N ALA A 258 -10.46 -26.92 -32.34
CA ALA A 258 -10.69 -27.92 -33.39
C ALA A 258 -12.18 -28.32 -33.56
N ASP A 259 -12.95 -28.31 -32.46
CA ASP A 259 -14.39 -28.61 -32.47
C ASP A 259 -15.27 -27.37 -32.79
N GLY A 260 -14.69 -26.19 -32.99
CA GLY A 260 -15.41 -24.95 -33.33
C GLY A 260 -16.40 -24.44 -32.28
N GLN A 261 -16.28 -24.86 -31.02
CA GLN A 261 -17.26 -24.56 -29.96
C GLN A 261 -17.20 -23.11 -29.46
N GLY A 262 -16.01 -22.50 -29.47
CA GLY A 262 -15.81 -21.15 -28.96
C GLY A 262 -14.41 -20.58 -29.22
N THR A 263 -14.15 -19.40 -28.67
CA THR A 263 -12.87 -18.70 -28.81
C THR A 263 -12.58 -17.76 -27.64
N VAL A 264 -11.32 -17.33 -27.54
CA VAL A 264 -10.89 -16.19 -26.72
C VAL A 264 -10.44 -15.06 -27.63
N ARG A 265 -10.87 -13.84 -27.31
CA ARG A 265 -10.45 -12.62 -28.02
C ARG A 265 -10.01 -11.57 -27.01
N ALA A 266 -8.89 -10.90 -27.26
CA ALA A 266 -8.63 -9.63 -26.59
C ALA A 266 -9.70 -8.61 -27.03
N LYS A 267 -10.31 -7.93 -26.06
CA LYS A 267 -11.47 -7.04 -26.25
C LYS A 267 -11.10 -5.57 -26.06
N GLN A 268 -10.22 -5.26 -25.09
CA GLN A 268 -9.79 -3.89 -24.80
C GLN A 268 -8.49 -3.88 -23.98
N VAL A 269 -7.57 -2.96 -24.27
CA VAL A 269 -6.56 -2.51 -23.29
C VAL A 269 -7.21 -1.43 -22.44
N ILE A 270 -7.40 -1.70 -21.15
CA ILE A 270 -8.09 -0.82 -20.19
C ILE A 270 -7.13 0.27 -19.70
N GLU A 271 -5.91 -0.12 -19.34
CA GLU A 271 -4.95 0.73 -18.62
C GLU A 271 -3.52 0.40 -19.07
N ARG A 272 -2.64 1.40 -19.12
CA ARG A 272 -1.19 1.26 -19.33
C ARG A 272 -0.49 2.07 -18.24
N THR A 273 0.53 1.49 -17.62
CA THR A 273 1.21 2.04 -16.45
C THR A 273 2.71 2.00 -16.66
N ALA A 274 3.39 3.12 -16.42
CA ALA A 274 4.84 3.25 -16.49
C ALA A 274 5.32 4.05 -15.28
N GLY A 275 6.55 3.80 -14.82
CA GLY A 275 7.07 4.44 -13.61
C GLY A 275 8.41 3.90 -13.13
N PRO A 276 9.04 4.54 -12.14
CA PRO A 276 10.37 4.18 -11.66
C PRO A 276 10.43 2.80 -10.99
N LEU A 277 9.34 2.32 -10.39
CA LEU A 277 9.32 1.08 -9.61
C LEU A 277 8.50 -0.03 -10.26
N PHE A 278 7.40 0.30 -10.93
CA PHE A 278 6.58 -0.68 -11.61
C PHE A 278 5.88 -0.10 -12.85
N GLY A 279 5.51 -1.00 -13.76
CA GLY A 279 4.74 -0.71 -14.96
C GLY A 279 3.99 -1.95 -15.43
N GLY A 280 3.30 -1.85 -16.56
CA GLY A 280 2.46 -2.93 -17.11
C GLY A 280 1.09 -2.42 -17.55
N PHE A 281 0.08 -3.28 -17.51
CA PHE A 281 -1.22 -2.99 -18.13
C PHE A 281 -2.38 -3.72 -17.46
N LYS A 282 -3.59 -3.23 -17.74
CA LYS A 282 -4.84 -3.98 -17.55
C LYS A 282 -5.50 -4.22 -18.89
N ALA A 283 -5.94 -5.45 -19.15
CA ALA A 283 -6.59 -5.84 -20.40
C ALA A 283 -7.84 -6.67 -20.15
N LEU A 284 -8.86 -6.48 -20.98
CA LEU A 284 -10.09 -7.26 -21.00
C LEU A 284 -10.04 -8.26 -22.15
N LEU A 285 -10.29 -9.53 -21.83
CA LEU A 285 -10.49 -10.63 -22.76
C LEU A 285 -11.97 -11.06 -22.71
N ALA A 286 -12.46 -11.61 -23.81
CA ALA A 286 -13.81 -12.15 -23.94
C ALA A 286 -13.74 -13.60 -24.44
N HIS A 287 -14.37 -14.50 -23.69
CA HIS A 287 -14.58 -15.89 -24.04
C HIS A 287 -15.96 -16.02 -24.67
N VAL A 288 -16.01 -16.49 -25.91
CA VAL A 288 -17.20 -16.44 -26.78
C VAL A 288 -17.64 -17.87 -27.11
N ASP A 289 -18.89 -18.17 -26.80
CA ASP A 289 -19.60 -19.39 -27.17
C ASP A 289 -20.19 -19.25 -28.59
N PHE A 290 -20.02 -20.28 -29.41
CA PHE A 290 -20.61 -20.39 -30.75
C PHE A 290 -21.72 -21.47 -30.81
N THR A 291 -21.85 -22.31 -29.78
CA THR A 291 -22.78 -23.45 -29.75
C THR A 291 -24.26 -23.05 -29.66
N GLY A 292 -24.55 -21.81 -29.28
CA GLY A 292 -25.91 -21.26 -29.18
C GLY A 292 -26.58 -20.90 -30.52
N GLY A 293 -25.84 -20.92 -31.63
CA GLY A 293 -26.34 -20.53 -32.97
C GLY A 293 -26.14 -19.04 -33.33
N GLU A 294 -25.84 -18.20 -32.35
CA GLU A 294 -25.27 -16.85 -32.50
C GLU A 294 -24.04 -16.73 -31.60
N GLU A 295 -23.07 -15.88 -31.93
CA GLU A 295 -21.91 -15.64 -31.06
C GLU A 295 -22.34 -14.96 -29.76
N LYS A 296 -21.95 -15.55 -28.61
CA LYS A 296 -22.31 -15.01 -27.29
C LYS A 296 -21.11 -14.97 -26.36
N VAL A 297 -20.75 -13.78 -25.86
CA VAL A 297 -19.75 -13.67 -24.79
C VAL A 297 -20.32 -14.34 -23.55
N ALA A 298 -19.66 -15.39 -23.07
CA ALA A 298 -20.09 -16.18 -21.92
C ALA A 298 -19.35 -15.76 -20.65
N LEU A 299 -18.05 -15.43 -20.79
CA LEU A 299 -17.17 -15.02 -19.70
C LEU A 299 -16.32 -13.81 -20.14
N ASN A 300 -16.30 -12.76 -19.32
CA ASN A 300 -15.27 -11.74 -19.39
C ASN A 300 -14.10 -12.18 -18.48
N GLU A 301 -12.88 -11.93 -18.92
CA GLU A 301 -11.67 -12.15 -18.12
C GLU A 301 -10.81 -10.89 -18.16
N GLN A 302 -10.55 -10.27 -17.01
CA GLN A 302 -9.64 -9.13 -16.90
C GLN A 302 -8.28 -9.62 -16.42
N TRP A 303 -7.23 -9.33 -17.20
CA TRP A 303 -5.84 -9.48 -16.78
C TRP A 303 -5.31 -8.15 -16.24
N GLU A 304 -4.64 -8.19 -15.10
CA GLU A 304 -3.78 -7.14 -14.59
C GLU A 304 -2.35 -7.69 -14.48
N VAL A 305 -1.41 -7.04 -15.17
CA VAL A 305 0.00 -7.46 -15.24
C VAL A 305 0.86 -6.31 -14.75
N LYS A 306 1.65 -6.56 -13.70
CA LYS A 306 2.56 -5.58 -13.09
C LYS A 306 3.99 -6.12 -13.07
N VAL A 307 4.86 -5.48 -13.84
CA VAL A 307 6.31 -5.73 -13.89
C VAL A 307 7.02 -4.81 -12.90
N TRP A 308 7.93 -5.36 -12.10
CA TRP A 308 8.66 -4.62 -11.06
C TRP A 308 10.11 -4.35 -11.44
N ASN A 309 10.56 -3.11 -11.25
CA ASN A 309 11.96 -2.70 -11.18
C ASN A 309 12.44 -2.83 -9.72
N ALA A 310 12.36 -4.05 -9.16
CA ALA A 310 12.63 -4.34 -7.75
C ALA A 310 14.09 -4.74 -7.47
N ASP A 311 14.73 -5.41 -8.44
CA ASP A 311 16.14 -5.83 -8.33
C ASP A 311 17.06 -4.71 -8.89
N PRO A 312 17.91 -4.08 -8.06
CA PRO A 312 18.81 -3.01 -8.50
C PRO A 312 19.90 -3.49 -9.46
N ASP A 313 20.28 -4.78 -9.41
CA ASP A 313 21.32 -5.37 -10.27
C ASP A 313 20.76 -5.85 -11.63
N ARG A 314 19.42 -5.89 -11.81
CA ARG A 314 18.74 -6.39 -13.03
C ARG A 314 19.19 -7.80 -13.46
N LYS A 315 19.31 -8.71 -12.47
CA LYS A 315 19.57 -10.15 -12.58
C LYS A 315 18.28 -10.99 -12.57
N VAL A 316 17.16 -10.43 -12.10
CA VAL A 316 15.83 -11.05 -12.14
C VAL A 316 14.74 -10.05 -12.57
N TRP A 317 13.72 -10.55 -13.26
CA TRP A 317 12.45 -9.84 -13.46
C TRP A 317 11.38 -10.43 -12.55
N LEU A 318 10.70 -9.58 -11.78
CA LEU A 318 9.52 -9.96 -11.02
C LEU A 318 8.27 -9.47 -11.76
N ILE A 319 7.31 -10.36 -11.97
CA ILE A 319 6.10 -10.11 -12.76
C ILE A 319 4.89 -10.64 -11.99
N ASP A 320 3.99 -9.76 -11.56
CA ASP A 320 2.69 -10.14 -11.00
C ASP A 320 1.67 -10.27 -12.14
N PHE A 321 0.86 -11.33 -12.10
CA PHE A 321 -0.23 -11.58 -13.02
C PHE A 321 -1.49 -11.91 -12.21
N ALA A 322 -2.55 -11.13 -12.38
CA ALA A 322 -3.86 -11.42 -11.81
C ALA A 322 -4.90 -11.58 -12.93
N SER A 323 -5.66 -12.67 -12.89
CA SER A 323 -6.83 -12.89 -13.73
C SER A 323 -8.09 -12.76 -12.89
N THR A 324 -9.05 -11.96 -13.33
CA THR A 324 -10.38 -11.85 -12.71
C THR A 324 -11.45 -12.30 -13.70
N LEU A 325 -12.19 -13.35 -13.32
CA LEU A 325 -13.23 -13.99 -14.13
C LEU A 325 -14.61 -13.47 -13.71
N ASN A 326 -15.42 -13.06 -14.69
CA ASN A 326 -16.79 -12.56 -14.50
C ASN A 326 -17.73 -13.11 -15.59
N PRO A 327 -18.76 -13.93 -15.25
CA PRO A 327 -19.79 -14.31 -16.21
C PRO A 327 -20.40 -13.09 -16.89
N ALA A 328 -20.48 -13.13 -18.23
CA ALA A 328 -20.84 -11.98 -19.04
C ALA A 328 -22.35 -11.76 -19.20
N THR A 329 -23.17 -12.61 -18.55
CA THR A 329 -24.63 -12.68 -18.71
C THR A 329 -25.29 -13.14 -17.40
N GLU A 330 -26.62 -13.10 -17.34
CA GLU A 330 -27.42 -13.65 -16.23
C GLU A 330 -27.40 -15.20 -16.13
N ALA A 331 -26.75 -15.91 -17.06
CA ALA A 331 -26.50 -17.34 -16.96
C ALA A 331 -25.15 -17.62 -16.28
N PRO A 332 -25.07 -18.58 -15.33
CA PRO A 332 -23.80 -19.03 -14.77
C PRO A 332 -22.97 -19.77 -15.83
N LEU A 333 -21.66 -19.84 -15.59
CA LEU A 333 -20.72 -20.62 -16.37
C LEU A 333 -19.92 -21.54 -15.44
N THR A 334 -19.91 -22.84 -15.73
CA THR A 334 -19.21 -23.83 -14.91
C THR A 334 -17.95 -24.27 -15.59
N ILE A 335 -16.79 -24.01 -14.99
CA ILE A 335 -15.51 -24.61 -15.37
C ILE A 335 -15.54 -26.05 -14.83
N LYS A 336 -15.65 -27.05 -15.70
CA LYS A 336 -15.84 -28.46 -15.32
C LYS A 336 -14.53 -29.09 -14.87
N ALA A 337 -14.61 -30.10 -13.99
CA ALA A 337 -13.45 -30.88 -13.56
C ALA A 337 -12.68 -31.44 -14.77
N TYR A 338 -11.44 -30.98 -14.98
CA TYR A 338 -10.61 -31.39 -16.12
C TYR A 338 -9.10 -31.24 -15.90
N ARG A 339 -8.31 -32.04 -16.62
CA ARG A 339 -6.88 -32.29 -16.41
C ARG A 339 -5.92 -31.16 -16.80
N TYR A 340 -6.39 -30.07 -17.42
CA TYR A 340 -5.61 -28.84 -17.65
C TYR A 340 -6.53 -27.67 -17.98
N GLN A 341 -6.49 -26.61 -17.18
CA GLN A 341 -7.22 -25.34 -17.34
C GLN A 341 -6.48 -24.23 -16.57
N GLY A 342 -6.68 -22.96 -16.88
CA GLY A 342 -6.02 -21.85 -16.15
C GLY A 342 -4.53 -21.64 -16.49
N PHE A 343 -3.78 -21.01 -15.60
CA PHE A 343 -2.50 -20.35 -15.91
C PHE A 343 -1.46 -21.30 -16.54
N SER A 344 -1.12 -21.09 -17.81
CA SER A 344 -0.32 -22.01 -18.65
C SER A 344 0.87 -21.34 -19.33
N LEU A 345 2.00 -22.04 -19.39
CA LEU A 345 3.18 -21.69 -20.20
C LEU A 345 3.50 -22.82 -21.21
N ARG A 346 3.77 -22.45 -22.46
CA ARG A 346 4.54 -23.23 -23.44
C ARG A 346 5.93 -22.62 -23.54
N ALA A 347 6.95 -23.37 -23.11
CA ALA A 347 8.32 -22.88 -23.14
C ALA A 347 8.92 -22.88 -24.56
N THR A 348 10.09 -22.27 -24.70
CA THR A 348 10.96 -22.29 -25.88
C THR A 348 11.26 -23.70 -26.40
N GLU A 349 11.45 -23.84 -27.72
CA GLU A 349 11.82 -25.11 -28.38
C GLU A 349 13.15 -25.70 -27.90
N THR A 350 14.06 -24.88 -27.35
CA THR A 350 15.34 -25.36 -26.83
C THR A 350 15.17 -26.23 -25.58
N TRP A 351 14.01 -26.20 -24.92
CA TRP A 351 13.75 -26.89 -23.66
C TRP A 351 13.02 -28.23 -23.88
N ASN A 352 13.70 -29.31 -23.51
CA ASN A 352 13.32 -30.70 -23.74
C ASN A 352 13.79 -31.58 -22.56
N ASP A 353 13.58 -32.90 -22.64
CA ASP A 353 13.89 -33.83 -21.53
C ASP A 353 15.39 -33.91 -21.13
N GLU A 354 16.31 -33.50 -22.00
CA GLU A 354 17.77 -33.52 -21.75
C GLU A 354 18.32 -32.14 -21.35
N THR A 355 17.57 -31.07 -21.58
CA THR A 355 18.05 -29.67 -21.58
C THR A 355 17.32 -28.75 -20.62
N ALA A 356 16.21 -29.21 -20.04
CA ALA A 356 15.42 -28.46 -19.06
C ALA A 356 15.13 -29.28 -17.81
N ALA A 357 15.28 -28.64 -16.66
CA ALA A 357 14.95 -29.17 -15.34
C ALA A 357 13.69 -28.48 -14.80
N LEU A 358 13.09 -29.11 -13.79
CA LEU A 358 11.84 -28.69 -13.16
C LEU A 358 11.91 -29.10 -11.69
N LEU A 359 11.50 -28.21 -10.79
CA LEU A 359 11.42 -28.48 -9.34
C LEU A 359 10.17 -27.84 -8.75
N THR A 360 9.39 -28.60 -7.98
CA THR A 360 8.22 -28.07 -7.26
C THR A 360 8.50 -27.85 -5.77
N SER A 361 7.62 -27.08 -5.14
CA SER A 361 7.61 -26.82 -3.70
C SER A 361 7.52 -28.06 -2.79
N GLU A 362 7.16 -29.21 -3.35
CA GLU A 362 7.06 -30.51 -2.67
C GLU A 362 8.20 -31.47 -3.03
N GLY A 363 9.20 -30.99 -3.80
CA GLY A 363 10.36 -31.78 -4.23
C GLY A 363 10.11 -32.69 -5.44
N PHE A 364 9.00 -32.51 -6.17
CA PHE A 364 8.76 -33.23 -7.42
C PHE A 364 9.56 -32.64 -8.59
N ASP A 365 10.04 -33.50 -9.47
CA ASP A 365 10.78 -33.19 -10.69
C ASP A 365 9.91 -33.37 -11.95
N LYS A 366 10.46 -33.08 -13.13
CA LYS A 366 9.77 -33.20 -14.44
C LYS A 366 9.03 -34.53 -14.61
N SER A 367 9.59 -35.62 -14.12
CA SER A 367 9.08 -37.00 -14.27
C SER A 367 7.83 -37.28 -13.45
N ASN A 368 7.63 -36.59 -12.31
CA ASN A 368 6.64 -36.95 -11.29
C ASN A 368 5.77 -35.78 -10.78
N ALA A 369 6.04 -34.54 -11.16
CA ALA A 369 5.22 -33.36 -10.83
C ALA A 369 3.85 -33.29 -11.55
N ASN A 370 3.53 -34.22 -12.45
CA ASN A 370 2.26 -34.20 -13.16
C ASN A 370 1.10 -34.70 -12.28
N ALA A 371 0.03 -33.90 -12.20
CA ALA A 371 -1.14 -34.10 -11.37
C ALA A 371 -0.86 -34.14 -9.86
N THR A 372 0.25 -33.55 -9.42
CA THR A 372 0.48 -33.18 -8.01
C THR A 372 -0.05 -31.75 -7.76
N ARG A 373 0.07 -31.27 -6.52
CA ARG A 373 -0.20 -29.88 -6.12
C ARG A 373 1.10 -29.22 -5.67
N ALA A 374 1.26 -27.92 -5.91
CA ALA A 374 2.43 -27.16 -5.46
C ALA A 374 2.10 -25.68 -5.25
N ARG A 375 2.76 -25.03 -4.28
CA ARG A 375 2.66 -23.57 -4.05
C ARG A 375 3.59 -22.77 -4.97
N TRP A 376 4.64 -23.41 -5.47
CA TRP A 376 5.50 -22.89 -6.54
C TRP A 376 6.09 -24.03 -7.39
N ILE A 377 6.45 -23.71 -8.63
CA ILE A 377 7.14 -24.58 -9.58
C ILE A 377 8.19 -23.78 -10.35
N ASP A 378 9.44 -24.20 -10.22
CA ASP A 378 10.55 -23.72 -11.03
C ASP A 378 10.70 -24.55 -12.31
N VAL A 379 11.01 -23.88 -13.42
CA VAL A 379 11.43 -24.51 -14.67
C VAL A 379 12.52 -23.69 -15.34
N HIS A 380 13.63 -24.34 -15.66
CA HIS A 380 14.79 -23.71 -16.28
C HIS A 380 15.47 -24.66 -17.27
N GLY A 381 16.22 -24.11 -18.21
CA GLY A 381 16.94 -24.91 -19.20
C GLY A 381 17.99 -24.11 -19.94
N VAL A 382 18.64 -24.76 -20.92
CA VAL A 382 19.72 -24.15 -21.71
C VAL A 382 19.28 -22.87 -22.43
N SER A 383 20.18 -21.89 -22.50
CA SER A 383 19.97 -20.62 -23.19
C SER A 383 21.30 -20.01 -23.67
N GLY A 384 21.22 -18.93 -24.46
CA GLY A 384 22.36 -18.14 -24.92
C GLY A 384 22.97 -17.19 -23.87
N ALA A 385 22.37 -17.06 -22.68
CA ALA A 385 22.86 -16.22 -21.59
C ALA A 385 24.27 -16.63 -21.12
N ALA A 386 25.00 -15.72 -20.47
CA ALA A 386 26.36 -15.96 -19.97
C ALA A 386 26.45 -17.08 -18.93
N ALA A 387 25.35 -17.40 -18.24
CA ALA A 387 25.21 -18.55 -17.34
C ALA A 387 24.88 -19.88 -18.05
N GLY A 388 24.73 -19.88 -19.39
CA GLY A 388 24.37 -21.04 -20.22
C GLY A 388 22.96 -21.59 -20.01
N SER A 389 22.15 -20.90 -19.20
CA SER A 389 20.82 -21.30 -18.76
C SER A 389 20.00 -20.10 -18.34
N SER A 390 18.68 -20.22 -18.41
CA SER A 390 17.69 -19.23 -17.94
C SER A 390 16.46 -19.96 -17.41
N GLY A 391 15.61 -19.29 -16.62
CA GLY A 391 14.47 -19.93 -15.97
C GLY A 391 13.30 -19.01 -15.63
N ILE A 392 12.17 -19.65 -15.29
CA ILE A 392 10.98 -19.01 -14.74
C ILE A 392 10.49 -19.83 -13.53
N LEU A 393 10.50 -19.20 -12.36
CA LEU A 393 9.80 -19.68 -11.17
C LEU A 393 8.37 -19.13 -11.17
N PHE A 394 7.38 -20.02 -11.21
CA PHE A 394 5.97 -19.72 -11.07
C PHE A 394 5.52 -19.90 -9.61
N MET A 395 4.79 -18.93 -9.09
CA MET A 395 4.29 -18.89 -7.71
C MET A 395 2.77 -18.67 -7.72
N THR A 396 2.03 -19.48 -6.95
CA THR A 396 0.59 -19.31 -6.75
C THR A 396 0.26 -18.78 -5.34
N HIS A 397 -0.81 -18.00 -5.25
CA HIS A 397 -1.21 -17.24 -4.06
C HIS A 397 -2.22 -18.01 -3.19
N PRO A 398 -2.09 -18.03 -1.84
CA PRO A 398 -2.99 -18.77 -0.93
C PRO A 398 -4.49 -18.50 -1.07
N GLY A 399 -4.86 -17.32 -1.59
CA GLY A 399 -6.24 -16.93 -1.86
C GLY A 399 -6.84 -17.41 -3.19
N ASN A 400 -6.12 -18.22 -3.99
CA ASN A 400 -6.64 -18.75 -5.26
C ASN A 400 -7.63 -19.90 -5.04
N HIS A 401 -8.52 -20.12 -6.01
CA HIS A 401 -9.48 -21.23 -5.95
C HIS A 401 -8.75 -22.58 -5.94
N ASN A 402 -9.05 -23.42 -4.94
CA ASN A 402 -8.40 -24.70 -4.69
C ASN A 402 -6.86 -24.64 -4.55
N PHE A 403 -6.30 -23.56 -4.00
CA PHE A 403 -4.88 -23.47 -3.64
C PHE A 403 -4.43 -24.61 -2.69
N PRO A 404 -3.18 -25.13 -2.81
CA PRO A 404 -2.26 -24.93 -3.93
C PRO A 404 -2.76 -25.74 -5.14
N GLU A 405 -2.98 -25.08 -6.27
CA GLU A 405 -3.60 -25.66 -7.46
C GLU A 405 -2.88 -26.92 -7.98
N HIS A 406 -3.58 -27.69 -8.81
CA HIS A 406 -2.99 -28.85 -9.46
C HIS A 406 -2.03 -28.45 -10.58
N LEU A 407 -0.91 -29.16 -10.69
CA LEU A 407 0.01 -29.02 -11.80
C LEU A 407 -0.35 -30.00 -12.94
N ARG A 408 -0.53 -29.48 -14.15
CA ARG A 408 -0.35 -30.29 -15.37
C ARG A 408 1.00 -29.92 -15.98
N VAL A 409 1.91 -30.89 -16.01
CA VAL A 409 3.18 -30.80 -16.73
C VAL A 409 3.33 -32.00 -17.66
N TRP A 410 4.35 -32.00 -18.51
CA TRP A 410 4.65 -33.12 -19.40
C TRP A 410 5.84 -33.93 -18.87
N PRO A 411 5.62 -35.16 -18.37
CA PRO A 411 6.70 -36.03 -17.91
C PRO A 411 7.73 -36.35 -18.98
N VAL A 412 8.90 -36.80 -18.51
CA VAL A 412 9.96 -37.36 -19.36
C VAL A 412 9.37 -38.49 -20.23
N GLY A 413 9.64 -38.43 -21.53
CA GLY A 413 9.10 -39.33 -22.55
C GLY A 413 7.72 -38.96 -23.09
N GLN A 414 6.97 -38.03 -22.48
CA GLN A 414 5.73 -37.52 -23.10
C GLN A 414 6.06 -36.78 -24.41
N ASN A 415 5.15 -36.80 -25.38
CA ASN A 415 5.27 -36.10 -26.67
C ASN A 415 6.58 -36.39 -27.46
N GLY A 416 7.26 -37.49 -27.18
CA GLY A 416 8.54 -37.85 -27.80
C GLY A 416 9.77 -37.18 -27.16
N GLY A 417 9.61 -36.46 -26.05
CA GLY A 417 10.69 -35.87 -25.25
C GLY A 417 11.37 -34.63 -25.83
N VAL A 418 11.13 -34.32 -27.11
CA VAL A 418 11.64 -33.15 -27.86
C VAL A 418 10.66 -31.98 -27.72
N GLU A 419 11.17 -30.75 -27.59
CA GLU A 419 10.36 -29.53 -27.36
C GLU A 419 9.31 -29.76 -26.23
N ASN A 420 9.67 -30.49 -25.17
CA ASN A 420 8.73 -31.15 -24.25
C ASN A 420 8.54 -30.43 -22.90
N VAL A 421 8.46 -29.10 -22.90
CA VAL A 421 8.11 -28.31 -21.70
C VAL A 421 6.79 -27.57 -21.87
N TYR A 422 5.88 -27.87 -20.95
CA TYR A 422 4.56 -27.26 -20.76
C TYR A 422 4.27 -27.24 -19.26
N ILE A 423 3.84 -26.09 -18.74
CA ILE A 423 3.42 -25.89 -17.35
C ILE A 423 1.98 -25.41 -17.37
N ASN A 424 1.13 -25.94 -16.48
CA ASN A 424 -0.20 -25.42 -16.23
C ASN A 424 -0.58 -25.56 -14.76
N ILE A 425 -1.11 -24.47 -14.19
CA ILE A 425 -1.56 -24.34 -12.80
C ILE A 425 -3.10 -24.28 -12.80
N ASN A 426 -3.71 -25.37 -12.37
CA ASN A 426 -5.10 -25.72 -12.64
C ASN A 426 -6.00 -25.62 -11.39
N PRO A 427 -6.85 -24.59 -11.28
CA PRO A 427 -7.76 -24.43 -10.14
C PRO A 427 -8.95 -25.39 -10.15
N ALA A 428 -9.25 -26.05 -11.27
CA ALA A 428 -10.49 -26.83 -11.48
C ALA A 428 -10.21 -28.27 -11.97
N GLN A 429 -9.26 -28.96 -11.35
CA GLN A 429 -8.91 -30.34 -11.73
C GLN A 429 -9.82 -31.41 -11.14
N GLU A 430 -10.16 -31.30 -9.85
CA GLU A 430 -10.90 -32.34 -9.10
C GLU A 430 -12.42 -32.12 -9.12
N ASN A 431 -12.86 -30.87 -9.09
CA ASN A 431 -14.25 -30.47 -8.90
C ASN A 431 -14.65 -29.43 -9.95
N ASP A 432 -15.94 -29.39 -10.28
CA ASP A 432 -16.55 -28.32 -11.06
C ASP A 432 -16.51 -27.00 -10.26
N TRP A 433 -16.12 -25.91 -10.91
CA TRP A 433 -16.12 -24.55 -10.37
C TRP A 433 -17.17 -23.70 -11.09
N GLU A 434 -18.30 -23.45 -10.41
CA GLU A 434 -19.40 -22.64 -10.92
C GLU A 434 -19.15 -21.14 -10.69
N LEU A 435 -19.06 -20.39 -11.78
CA LEU A 435 -18.98 -18.93 -11.78
C LEU A 435 -20.39 -18.35 -11.94
N ARG A 436 -20.84 -17.55 -10.97
CA ARG A 436 -22.19 -16.99 -10.91
C ARG A 436 -22.22 -15.50 -11.35
N PRO A 437 -23.31 -15.03 -11.98
CA PRO A 437 -23.46 -13.62 -12.36
C PRO A 437 -23.32 -12.68 -11.16
N GLY A 438 -22.84 -11.45 -11.42
CA GLY A 438 -22.59 -10.43 -10.38
C GLY A 438 -21.33 -10.66 -9.52
N ASN A 439 -20.81 -11.89 -9.45
CA ASN A 439 -19.59 -12.19 -8.70
C ASN A 439 -18.32 -11.91 -9.53
N SER A 440 -17.20 -11.71 -8.82
CA SER A 440 -15.84 -11.63 -9.38
C SER A 440 -14.94 -12.68 -8.77
N TYR A 441 -14.22 -13.42 -9.61
CA TYR A 441 -13.40 -14.56 -9.18
C TYR A 441 -11.93 -14.33 -9.58
N ALA A 442 -11.08 -13.98 -8.61
CA ALA A 442 -9.69 -13.63 -8.86
C ALA A 442 -8.73 -14.82 -8.63
N LEU A 443 -7.78 -14.99 -9.55
CA LEU A 443 -6.61 -15.85 -9.44
C LEU A 443 -5.36 -14.97 -9.55
N ARG A 444 -4.37 -15.20 -8.69
CA ARG A 444 -3.15 -14.39 -8.60
C ARG A 444 -1.91 -15.27 -8.67
N TYR A 445 -0.98 -14.88 -9.52
CA TYR A 445 0.30 -15.54 -9.74
C TYR A 445 1.44 -14.51 -9.74
N ARG A 446 2.64 -14.96 -9.40
CA ARG A 446 3.87 -14.21 -9.60
C ARG A 446 4.87 -15.08 -10.35
N MET A 447 5.62 -14.46 -11.25
CA MET A 447 6.74 -15.07 -11.94
C MET A 447 8.03 -14.35 -11.51
N LEU A 448 9.08 -15.13 -11.27
CA LEU A 448 10.45 -14.66 -11.20
C LEU A 448 11.18 -15.22 -12.42
N VAL A 449 11.57 -14.35 -13.35
CA VAL A 449 12.34 -14.71 -14.55
C VAL A 449 13.81 -14.37 -14.33
N TYR A 450 14.72 -15.27 -14.64
CA TYR A 450 16.13 -15.14 -14.29
C TYR A 450 17.07 -15.81 -15.30
N ASP A 451 18.36 -15.49 -15.21
CA ASP A 451 19.45 -16.21 -15.89
C ASP A 451 20.26 -17.03 -14.88
N GLY A 452 20.75 -18.19 -15.31
CA GLY A 452 21.35 -19.21 -14.46
C GLY A 452 20.33 -20.20 -13.86
N THR A 453 20.48 -20.50 -12.58
CA THR A 453 19.65 -21.46 -11.81
C THR A 453 19.37 -20.93 -10.40
N ILE A 454 18.20 -21.21 -9.85
CA ILE A 454 17.88 -20.95 -8.43
C ILE A 454 17.79 -22.26 -7.63
N ASP A 455 17.81 -22.16 -6.29
CA ASP A 455 17.53 -23.29 -5.41
C ASP A 455 16.14 -23.21 -4.75
N ALA A 456 15.74 -24.29 -4.08
CA ALA A 456 14.45 -24.40 -3.41
C ALA A 456 14.28 -23.40 -2.24
N ALA A 457 15.36 -22.93 -1.62
CA ALA A 457 15.29 -21.97 -0.51
C ALA A 457 15.05 -20.54 -1.04
N LEU A 458 15.69 -20.17 -2.15
CA LEU A 458 15.44 -18.91 -2.84
C LEU A 458 14.04 -18.87 -3.46
N ALA A 459 13.59 -19.97 -4.09
CA ALA A 459 12.23 -20.10 -4.62
C ALA A 459 11.16 -19.96 -3.51
N GLU A 460 11.37 -20.64 -2.39
CA GLU A 460 10.51 -20.56 -1.21
C GLU A 460 10.52 -19.15 -0.56
N ARG A 461 11.65 -18.40 -0.62
CA ARG A 461 11.71 -17.00 -0.17
C ARG A 461 10.81 -16.11 -1.01
N TYR A 462 10.99 -16.11 -2.33
CA TYR A 462 10.17 -15.31 -3.25
C TYR A 462 8.69 -15.67 -3.16
N TRP A 463 8.36 -16.96 -2.95
CA TRP A 463 6.99 -17.38 -2.71
C TRP A 463 6.40 -16.77 -1.42
N ARG A 464 7.15 -16.74 -0.31
CA ARG A 464 6.70 -16.09 0.95
C ARG A 464 6.56 -14.58 0.79
N ASP A 465 7.43 -13.94 0.04
CA ASP A 465 7.35 -12.51 -0.31
C ASP A 465 6.15 -12.17 -1.23
N PHE A 466 5.46 -13.17 -1.77
CA PHE A 466 4.22 -13.05 -2.53
C PHE A 466 2.97 -13.49 -1.74
N ALA A 467 3.07 -14.59 -1.00
CA ALA A 467 1.97 -15.23 -0.28
C ALA A 467 1.69 -14.63 1.10
N ASP A 468 2.71 -14.05 1.74
CA ASP A 468 2.67 -13.35 3.03
C ASP A 468 3.56 -12.10 2.93
N PRO A 469 3.12 -11.03 2.22
CA PRO A 469 3.91 -9.82 2.08
C PRO A 469 4.01 -9.03 3.40
N PRO A 470 5.04 -8.18 3.60
CA PRO A 470 5.20 -7.39 4.82
C PRO A 470 3.97 -6.54 5.16
N ARG A 471 3.53 -6.60 6.42
CA ARG A 471 2.39 -5.81 6.91
C ARG A 471 2.83 -4.36 7.12
N VAL A 472 2.09 -3.41 6.54
CA VAL A 472 2.28 -1.98 6.76
C VAL A 472 1.19 -1.46 7.70
N GLU A 473 1.58 -0.87 8.81
CA GLU A 473 0.72 0.07 9.55
C GLU A 473 0.93 1.47 8.98
N VAL A 474 -0.16 2.21 8.81
CA VAL A 474 -0.17 3.56 8.25
C VAL A 474 -0.76 4.50 9.27
N HIS A 475 0.01 5.53 9.61
CA HIS A 475 -0.31 6.52 10.63
C HIS A 475 -0.42 7.89 9.92
N PRO A 476 -1.62 8.33 9.50
CA PRO A 476 -1.80 9.61 8.81
C PRO A 476 -1.37 10.77 9.72
N THR A 477 -0.40 11.59 9.30
CA THR A 477 0.19 12.59 10.19
C THR A 477 -0.43 13.97 10.00
N GLY A 478 -1.58 14.17 10.66
CA GLY A 478 -1.72 15.36 11.49
C GLY A 478 -0.96 15.09 12.80
N ASN A 479 0.39 15.04 12.76
CA ASN A 479 1.17 14.40 13.82
C ASN A 479 1.01 15.12 15.17
N LEU A 480 0.26 14.50 16.07
CA LEU A 480 0.15 14.96 17.46
C LEU A 480 1.33 14.51 18.32
N ARG A 481 2.18 13.58 17.84
CA ARG A 481 3.26 13.01 18.65
C ARG A 481 4.28 14.08 19.04
N GLY A 482 4.36 14.38 20.35
CA GLY A 482 5.20 15.45 20.91
C GLY A 482 4.58 16.85 20.90
N ALA A 483 3.32 16.99 20.46
CA ALA A 483 2.51 18.18 20.73
C ALA A 483 2.02 18.16 22.19
N SER A 484 1.65 19.32 22.72
CA SER A 484 1.09 19.47 24.07
C SER A 484 -0.24 20.22 24.05
N VAL A 485 -1.23 19.78 24.83
CA VAL A 485 -2.55 20.42 24.92
C VAL A 485 -2.97 20.70 26.36
N LEU A 486 -3.64 21.84 26.56
CA LEU A 486 -4.31 22.16 27.82
C LEU A 486 -5.80 21.83 27.69
N VAL A 487 -6.24 20.77 28.35
CA VAL A 487 -7.66 20.46 28.55
C VAL A 487 -8.18 21.29 29.71
N TYR A 488 -8.99 22.30 29.39
CA TYR A 488 -9.51 23.27 30.32
C TYR A 488 -10.99 23.02 30.61
N THR A 489 -11.35 22.98 31.90
CA THR A 489 -12.67 22.49 32.36
C THR A 489 -13.38 23.43 33.35
N LYS A 490 -12.83 24.63 33.63
CA LYS A 490 -13.43 25.57 34.61
C LYS A 490 -14.87 25.92 34.22
N ASN A 491 -15.74 25.90 35.23
CA ASN A 491 -17.11 26.37 35.16
C ASN A 491 -17.31 27.55 36.15
N GLY A 492 -18.13 28.54 35.77
CA GLY A 492 -18.56 29.64 36.62
C GLY A 492 -19.79 29.30 37.49
N GLU A 493 -20.53 30.30 37.98
CA GLU A 493 -21.69 30.05 38.85
C GLU A 493 -22.89 29.54 38.02
N GLY A 494 -23.16 28.23 38.07
CA GLY A 494 -24.28 27.64 37.35
C GLY A 494 -24.27 26.11 37.32
N TYR A 495 -24.81 25.53 36.25
CA TYR A 495 -24.81 24.09 36.02
C TYR A 495 -23.46 23.60 35.49
N VAL A 496 -22.93 22.55 36.14
CA VAL A 496 -21.67 21.87 35.83
C VAL A 496 -22.01 20.45 35.35
N HIS A 497 -21.41 20.03 34.23
CA HIS A 497 -21.79 18.80 33.54
C HIS A 497 -21.09 17.58 34.15
N GLU A 498 -21.83 16.48 34.37
CA GLU A 498 -21.30 15.24 34.97
C GLU A 498 -20.32 14.50 34.02
N ASN A 499 -20.25 14.90 32.75
CA ASN A 499 -19.36 14.33 31.74
C ASN A 499 -17.88 14.78 31.84
N ILE A 500 -17.56 15.85 32.58
CA ILE A 500 -16.21 16.45 32.64
C ILE A 500 -15.11 15.42 32.98
N PRO A 501 -15.26 14.51 33.97
CA PRO A 501 -14.23 13.51 34.25
C PRO A 501 -14.04 12.50 33.12
N PHE A 502 -15.10 12.18 32.38
CA PHE A 502 -15.08 11.25 31.26
C PHE A 502 -14.42 11.89 30.03
N SER A 503 -14.72 13.17 29.75
CA SER A 503 -14.08 13.91 28.66
C SER A 503 -12.59 14.09 28.90
N VAL A 504 -12.17 14.37 30.14
CA VAL A 504 -10.75 14.42 30.53
C VAL A 504 -10.08 13.05 30.34
N ALA A 505 -10.64 11.97 30.92
CA ALA A 505 -10.03 10.64 30.83
C ALA A 505 -9.92 10.13 29.38
N ALA A 506 -10.90 10.43 28.53
CA ALA A 506 -10.88 10.04 27.12
C ALA A 506 -9.89 10.89 26.29
N LEU A 507 -9.72 12.18 26.62
CA LEU A 507 -8.69 13.04 26.02
C LEU A 507 -7.27 12.61 26.45
N GLU A 508 -7.06 12.24 27.73
CA GLU A 508 -5.82 11.62 28.21
C GLU A 508 -5.55 10.27 27.51
N GLY A 509 -6.59 9.47 27.26
CA GLY A 509 -6.52 8.24 26.46
C GLY A 509 -6.04 8.49 25.02
N LEU A 510 -6.63 9.48 24.32
CA LEU A 510 -6.13 9.91 23.01
C LEU A 510 -4.68 10.41 23.08
N GLY A 511 -4.30 11.13 24.15
CA GLY A 511 -2.92 11.56 24.39
C GLY A 511 -1.95 10.39 24.44
N ALA A 512 -2.29 9.35 25.21
CA ALA A 512 -1.48 8.14 25.34
C ALA A 512 -1.43 7.30 24.04
N GLU A 513 -2.52 7.23 23.27
CA GLU A 513 -2.60 6.46 22.02
C GLU A 513 -1.88 7.15 20.84
N TYR A 514 -2.09 8.46 20.67
CA TYR A 514 -1.56 9.25 19.55
C TYR A 514 -0.29 10.06 19.89
N GLY A 515 0.17 9.98 21.15
CA GLY A 515 1.49 10.42 21.60
C GLY A 515 1.63 11.92 21.92
N PHE A 516 0.54 12.62 22.22
CA PHE A 516 0.55 14.01 22.68
C PHE A 516 0.47 14.12 24.21
N GLU A 517 1.09 15.17 24.76
CA GLU A 517 0.99 15.47 26.18
C GLU A 517 -0.34 16.17 26.48
N VAL A 518 -1.02 15.73 27.53
CA VAL A 518 -2.30 16.28 28.00
C VAL A 518 -2.11 16.86 29.39
N THR A 519 -2.34 18.15 29.54
CA THR A 519 -2.50 18.81 30.85
C THR A 519 -3.98 19.07 31.08
N ALA A 520 -4.61 18.41 32.06
CA ALA A 520 -5.98 18.72 32.46
C ALA A 520 -6.02 19.70 33.65
N SER A 521 -6.85 20.75 33.59
CA SER A 521 -6.97 21.73 34.69
C SER A 521 -8.25 22.56 34.67
N GLU A 522 -8.71 22.95 35.86
CA GLU A 522 -9.74 23.99 36.08
C GLU A 522 -9.14 25.34 36.54
N ASP A 523 -7.81 25.43 36.74
CA ASP A 523 -7.14 26.62 37.28
C ASP A 523 -6.98 27.73 36.21
N PRO A 524 -7.67 28.88 36.32
CA PRO A 524 -7.52 29.99 35.39
C PRO A 524 -6.16 30.69 35.53
N ALA A 525 -5.37 30.46 36.59
CA ALA A 525 -4.02 31.03 36.73
C ALA A 525 -3.04 30.52 35.65
N LEU A 526 -3.35 29.41 34.98
CA LEU A 526 -2.58 28.92 33.81
C LEU A 526 -2.69 29.85 32.58
N PHE A 527 -3.69 30.73 32.53
CA PHE A 527 -3.88 31.68 31.42
C PHE A 527 -3.01 32.93 31.61
N THR A 528 -1.72 32.76 31.31
CA THR A 528 -0.75 33.84 31.14
C THR A 528 -0.06 33.69 29.78
N GLU A 529 0.34 34.81 29.15
CA GLU A 529 0.97 34.77 27.83
C GLU A 529 2.26 33.94 27.80
N GLU A 530 2.96 33.78 28.91
CA GLU A 530 4.16 32.94 28.98
C GLU A 530 3.80 31.44 29.08
N ASN A 531 2.82 31.09 29.92
CA ASN A 531 2.44 29.69 30.14
C ASN A 531 1.71 29.10 28.92
N LEU A 532 0.88 29.87 28.22
CA LEU A 532 0.11 29.35 27.08
C LEU A 532 0.98 29.01 25.85
N LYS A 533 2.23 29.53 25.76
CA LYS A 533 3.16 29.24 24.66
C LYS A 533 3.60 27.77 24.55
N GLN A 534 3.41 26.97 25.61
CA GLN A 534 3.82 25.56 25.61
C GLN A 534 2.79 24.62 24.97
N TYR A 535 1.58 25.11 24.64
CA TYR A 535 0.47 24.29 24.15
C TYR A 535 0.14 24.58 22.68
N ASP A 536 0.12 23.54 21.85
CA ASP A 536 -0.27 23.63 20.43
C ASP A 536 -1.79 23.82 20.25
N ALA A 537 -2.58 23.35 21.23
CA ALA A 537 -4.01 23.66 21.33
C ALA A 537 -4.51 23.79 22.79
N LEU A 538 -5.53 24.61 22.97
CA LEU A 538 -6.34 24.68 24.19
C LEU A 538 -7.70 24.00 23.90
N ILE A 539 -8.09 23.04 24.73
CA ILE A 539 -9.31 22.24 24.60
C ILE A 539 -10.27 22.64 25.72
N PHE A 540 -11.23 23.51 25.42
CA PHE A 540 -12.31 23.91 26.32
C PHE A 540 -13.34 22.78 26.34
N SER A 541 -13.17 21.86 27.30
CA SER A 541 -13.95 20.64 27.44
C SER A 541 -15.02 20.88 28.51
N ASN A 542 -16.26 21.09 28.07
CA ASN A 542 -17.42 21.27 28.94
C ASN A 542 -17.28 22.44 29.96
N THR A 543 -16.58 23.50 29.57
CA THR A 543 -16.53 24.78 30.31
C THR A 543 -17.87 25.50 30.19
N ASN A 544 -18.29 26.26 31.21
CA ASN A 544 -19.57 26.99 31.18
C ASN A 544 -19.51 28.28 32.03
N ASN A 545 -20.33 29.28 31.72
CA ASN A 545 -20.38 30.57 32.42
C ASN A 545 -19.00 31.25 32.51
N GLU A 546 -18.58 31.75 33.68
CA GLU A 546 -17.28 32.41 33.88
C GLU A 546 -16.11 31.42 33.77
N ALA A 547 -15.45 31.40 32.61
CA ALA A 547 -14.22 30.66 32.37
C ALA A 547 -12.98 31.41 32.87
N PHE A 548 -13.10 32.69 33.25
CA PHE A 548 -11.97 33.50 33.74
C PHE A 548 -12.31 34.37 34.95
N ASP A 549 -11.37 34.45 35.90
CA ASP A 549 -11.50 35.30 37.09
C ASP A 549 -11.13 36.77 36.80
N THR A 550 -10.35 37.02 35.72
CA THR A 550 -9.77 38.34 35.41
C THR A 550 -9.63 38.59 33.91
N ASP A 551 -9.70 39.87 33.52
CA ASP A 551 -9.41 40.31 32.14
C ASP A 551 -7.95 40.04 31.70
N ALA A 552 -7.03 39.78 32.62
CA ALA A 552 -5.65 39.41 32.27
C ALA A 552 -5.61 38.02 31.61
N GLN A 553 -6.42 37.08 32.12
CA GLN A 553 -6.54 35.73 31.58
C GLN A 553 -7.30 35.73 30.23
N ARG A 554 -8.37 36.53 30.12
CA ARG A 554 -9.05 36.82 28.85
C ARG A 554 -8.07 37.31 27.78
N ARG A 555 -7.24 38.31 28.10
CA ARG A 555 -6.22 38.84 27.18
C ARG A 555 -5.13 37.82 26.84
N ALA A 556 -4.79 36.91 27.75
CA ALA A 556 -3.86 35.82 27.46
C ALA A 556 -4.44 34.85 26.41
N LEU A 557 -5.74 34.52 26.47
CA LEU A 557 -6.42 33.76 25.41
C LEU A 557 -6.47 34.54 24.09
N GLU A 558 -6.79 35.84 24.10
CA GLU A 558 -6.73 36.67 22.88
C GLU A 558 -5.33 36.67 22.24
N SER A 559 -4.30 36.81 23.06
CA SER A 559 -2.89 36.82 22.63
C SER A 559 -2.48 35.45 22.08
N TYR A 560 -2.89 34.35 22.71
CA TYR A 560 -2.64 33.00 22.26
C TYR A 560 -3.22 32.72 20.86
N VAL A 561 -4.51 33.04 20.64
CA VAL A 561 -5.17 32.87 19.34
C VAL A 561 -4.52 33.76 18.28
N ARG A 562 -4.17 35.01 18.61
CA ARG A 562 -3.48 35.94 17.68
C ARG A 562 -2.07 35.52 17.29
N ASN A 563 -1.43 34.66 18.06
CA ASN A 563 -0.14 34.05 17.71
C ASN A 563 -0.29 32.71 16.97
N GLY A 564 -1.51 32.33 16.56
CA GLY A 564 -1.78 31.14 15.73
C GLY A 564 -2.14 29.86 16.49
N GLY A 565 -2.35 29.95 17.82
CA GLY A 565 -2.69 28.80 18.66
C GLY A 565 -4.03 28.15 18.31
N GLY A 566 -4.13 26.84 18.51
CA GLY A 566 -5.33 26.05 18.24
C GLY A 566 -6.37 26.13 19.37
N PHE A 567 -7.66 26.18 19.03
CA PHE A 567 -8.75 26.14 20.01
C PHE A 567 -9.77 25.05 19.67
N VAL A 568 -10.08 24.18 20.63
CA VAL A 568 -11.12 23.14 20.50
C VAL A 568 -12.19 23.44 21.55
N GLY A 569 -13.44 23.60 21.13
CA GLY A 569 -14.58 23.67 22.06
C GLY A 569 -15.43 22.40 21.98
N ILE A 570 -15.83 21.85 23.14
CA ILE A 570 -16.66 20.65 23.21
C ILE A 570 -17.92 20.96 24.03
N HIS A 571 -19.08 20.60 23.45
CA HIS A 571 -20.41 20.67 24.04
C HIS A 571 -20.71 22.04 24.67
N SER A 572 -20.79 22.10 26.00
CA SER A 572 -21.23 23.27 26.76
C SER A 572 -20.26 24.45 26.74
N ALA A 573 -19.07 24.33 26.13
CA ALA A 573 -18.14 25.42 25.89
C ALA A 573 -18.75 26.65 25.20
N SER A 574 -19.86 26.49 24.45
CA SER A 574 -20.65 27.59 23.88
C SER A 574 -21.37 28.47 24.92
N GLY A 575 -21.51 27.99 26.16
CA GLY A 575 -22.08 28.69 27.31
C GLY A 575 -21.06 29.44 28.17
N SER A 576 -19.77 29.34 27.85
CA SER A 576 -18.72 30.15 28.48
C SER A 576 -18.73 31.60 28.00
N GLU A 577 -18.44 32.54 28.91
CA GLU A 577 -18.15 33.95 28.63
C GLU A 577 -19.18 34.65 27.72
N ARG A 578 -20.48 34.35 27.90
CA ARG A 578 -21.58 34.76 26.99
C ARG A 578 -21.74 36.27 26.77
N ASP A 579 -21.25 37.10 27.70
CA ASP A 579 -21.21 38.56 27.63
C ASP A 579 -19.93 39.12 26.97
N TRP A 580 -19.04 38.28 26.44
CA TRP A 580 -17.77 38.67 25.80
C TRP A 580 -17.79 38.35 24.29
N PRO A 581 -18.21 39.29 23.41
CA PRO A 581 -18.46 39.00 22.00
C PRO A 581 -17.24 38.55 21.17
N TRP A 582 -16.02 38.65 21.70
CA TRP A 582 -14.84 38.08 21.06
C TRP A 582 -14.79 36.56 21.25
N PHE A 583 -15.15 36.04 22.43
CA PHE A 583 -15.19 34.60 22.70
C PHE A 583 -16.28 33.90 21.88
N SER A 584 -17.47 34.53 21.76
CA SER A 584 -18.54 34.05 20.88
C SER A 584 -18.11 33.97 19.41
N GLN A 585 -17.33 34.95 18.93
CA GLN A 585 -16.81 34.93 17.56
C GLN A 585 -15.69 33.91 17.35
N LEU A 586 -14.83 33.69 18.36
CA LEU A 586 -13.83 32.62 18.41
C LEU A 586 -14.50 31.27 18.27
N LEU A 587 -15.41 30.92 19.18
CA LEU A 587 -16.13 29.65 19.15
C LEU A 587 -16.97 29.49 17.88
N GLY A 588 -17.51 30.59 17.36
CA GLY A 588 -18.31 30.66 16.13
C GLY A 588 -19.81 30.82 16.36
N GLY A 589 -20.24 30.93 17.62
CA GLY A 589 -21.61 31.16 18.06
C GLY A 589 -21.68 31.41 19.56
N ASN A 590 -22.87 31.73 20.07
CA ASN A 590 -23.15 31.96 21.50
C ASN A 590 -24.36 31.10 21.91
N PHE A 591 -24.29 30.39 23.04
CA PHE A 591 -25.40 29.52 23.46
C PHE A 591 -26.67 30.32 23.76
N GLU A 592 -27.81 29.86 23.23
CA GLU A 592 -29.14 30.39 23.56
C GLU A 592 -29.95 29.39 24.39
N ARG A 593 -30.18 28.19 23.85
CA ARG A 593 -30.93 27.10 24.51
C ARG A 593 -30.62 25.74 23.85
N HIS A 594 -31.22 24.66 24.35
CA HIS A 594 -31.23 23.35 23.70
C HIS A 594 -32.63 22.73 23.70
N ALA A 595 -32.84 21.70 22.88
CA ALA A 595 -33.98 20.79 23.03
C ALA A 595 -33.77 19.84 24.23
N PRO A 596 -34.83 19.22 24.80
CA PRO A 596 -34.67 18.19 25.83
C PRO A 596 -33.79 17.02 25.37
N LEU A 597 -33.09 16.36 26.31
CA LEU A 597 -32.29 15.15 26.06
C LEU A 597 -33.08 14.10 25.26
N GLN A 598 -32.59 13.72 24.09
CA GLN A 598 -33.27 12.80 23.17
C GLN A 598 -32.33 12.20 22.12
N ASP A 599 -32.84 11.24 21.35
CA ASP A 599 -32.15 10.74 20.15
C ASP A 599 -32.47 11.65 18.95
N PHE A 600 -31.49 11.95 18.10
CA PHE A 600 -31.70 12.72 16.86
C PHE A 600 -30.67 12.40 15.77
N THR A 601 -31.02 12.67 14.51
CA THR A 601 -30.16 12.41 13.35
C THR A 601 -29.31 13.63 13.02
N VAL A 602 -28.03 13.40 12.72
CA VAL A 602 -27.08 14.42 12.27
C VAL A 602 -26.59 14.10 10.85
N GLU A 603 -26.74 15.05 9.94
CA GLU A 603 -26.19 14.97 8.58
C GLU A 603 -24.71 15.38 8.54
N VAL A 604 -23.92 14.68 7.73
CA VAL A 604 -22.52 15.03 7.46
C VAL A 604 -22.43 15.99 6.27
N MET A 605 -22.27 17.28 6.57
CA MET A 605 -22.24 18.38 5.60
C MET A 605 -20.90 18.47 4.84
N ASP A 606 -19.81 18.02 5.46
CA ASP A 606 -18.48 17.93 4.83
C ASP A 606 -17.86 16.55 5.14
N ARG A 607 -17.60 15.77 4.09
CA ARG A 607 -17.00 14.42 4.16
C ARG A 607 -15.49 14.41 3.90
N THR A 608 -14.83 15.56 3.89
CA THR A 608 -13.39 15.69 3.58
C THR A 608 -12.54 16.06 4.78
N HIS A 609 -13.12 16.79 5.75
CA HIS A 609 -12.46 17.19 6.99
C HIS A 609 -12.11 15.98 7.90
N PRO A 610 -10.95 15.97 8.60
CA PRO A 610 -10.50 14.81 9.38
C PRO A 610 -11.50 14.30 10.44
N SER A 611 -12.24 15.19 11.09
CA SER A 611 -13.25 14.83 12.10
C SER A 611 -14.54 14.20 11.54
N THR A 612 -14.75 14.17 10.22
CA THR A 612 -16.01 13.71 9.61
C THR A 612 -15.82 12.77 8.41
N ALA A 613 -14.64 12.73 7.79
CA ALA A 613 -14.38 11.92 6.59
C ALA A 613 -14.56 10.39 6.78
N PHE A 614 -14.65 9.92 8.03
CA PHE A 614 -14.89 8.52 8.37
C PHE A 614 -16.36 8.18 8.70
N LEU A 615 -17.22 9.18 8.86
CA LEU A 615 -18.63 8.99 9.26
C LEU A 615 -19.49 8.48 8.09
N PRO A 616 -20.64 7.84 8.35
CA PRO A 616 -21.74 7.66 7.37
C PRO A 616 -22.28 9.01 6.85
N ASP A 617 -23.26 9.02 5.93
CA ASP A 617 -23.88 10.28 5.45
C ASP A 617 -24.83 10.90 6.49
N THR A 618 -25.47 10.05 7.30
CA THR A 618 -26.21 10.42 8.51
C THR A 618 -25.68 9.63 9.70
N TRP A 619 -25.54 10.29 10.84
CA TRP A 619 -25.08 9.75 12.12
C TRP A 619 -26.20 9.92 13.14
N GLU A 620 -26.69 8.81 13.69
CA GLU A 620 -27.67 8.85 14.78
C GLU A 620 -26.96 9.13 16.10
N ILE A 621 -27.47 10.10 16.86
CA ILE A 621 -26.96 10.50 18.17
C ILE A 621 -27.94 10.01 19.24
N GLU A 622 -27.45 9.23 20.22
CA GLU A 622 -28.29 8.65 21.27
C GLU A 622 -28.27 9.50 22.57
N GLY A 623 -29.44 10.03 22.96
CA GLY A 623 -29.69 10.70 24.23
C GLY A 623 -28.89 11.98 24.49
N ASP A 624 -28.64 12.81 23.47
CA ASP A 624 -27.86 14.06 23.59
C ASP A 624 -28.78 15.31 23.59
N GLU A 625 -28.19 16.49 23.80
CA GLU A 625 -28.92 17.76 23.75
C GLU A 625 -28.69 18.45 22.40
N CYS A 626 -29.73 18.55 21.56
CA CYS A 626 -29.65 19.36 20.35
C CYS A 626 -29.60 20.86 20.71
N TYR A 627 -28.39 21.43 20.69
CA TYR A 627 -28.13 22.83 21.01
C TYR A 627 -28.58 23.79 19.90
N TYR A 628 -29.02 24.98 20.31
CA TYR A 628 -29.30 26.12 19.44
C TYR A 628 -28.48 27.33 19.88
N LEU A 629 -27.66 27.83 18.97
CA LEU A 629 -26.77 28.97 19.19
C LEU A 629 -27.23 30.20 18.41
N LYS A 630 -27.18 31.36 19.05
CA LYS A 630 -27.32 32.68 18.43
C LYS A 630 -25.96 33.22 17.99
N GLU A 631 -25.97 34.40 17.37
CA GLU A 631 -24.74 35.17 17.05
C GLU A 631 -23.71 34.40 16.19
N MET A 632 -24.20 33.40 15.45
CA MET A 632 -23.40 32.49 14.62
C MET A 632 -22.55 33.28 13.62
N ASN A 633 -21.23 33.06 13.66
CA ASN A 633 -20.28 33.76 12.81
C ASN A 633 -20.41 33.25 11.36
N PRO A 634 -20.74 34.10 10.37
CA PRO A 634 -21.04 33.66 9.00
C PRO A 634 -19.82 33.15 8.22
N ARG A 635 -18.64 33.06 8.85
CA ARG A 635 -17.42 32.46 8.29
C ARG A 635 -17.17 31.02 8.75
N ILE A 636 -17.98 30.46 9.66
CA ILE A 636 -17.86 29.04 10.04
C ILE A 636 -18.06 28.13 8.81
N ARG A 637 -17.43 26.96 8.88
CA ARG A 637 -17.55 25.88 7.91
C ARG A 637 -18.24 24.71 8.60
N VAL A 638 -19.52 24.53 8.31
CA VAL A 638 -20.36 23.51 8.94
C VAL A 638 -19.91 22.12 8.49
N LEU A 639 -19.54 21.29 9.46
CA LEU A 639 -19.13 19.90 9.29
C LEU A 639 -20.31 18.95 9.47
N LEU A 640 -21.11 19.23 10.51
CA LEU A 640 -22.27 18.45 10.92
C LEU A 640 -23.46 19.37 11.17
N ALA A 641 -24.66 18.94 10.78
CA ALA A 641 -25.90 19.62 11.09
C ALA A 641 -26.97 18.63 11.58
N ALA A 642 -27.66 18.94 12.68
CA ALA A 642 -28.82 18.17 13.12
C ALA A 642 -29.99 18.35 12.15
N ASP A 643 -30.67 17.26 11.80
CA ASP A 643 -31.94 17.27 11.07
C ASP A 643 -33.06 17.67 12.04
N LEU A 644 -33.54 18.91 11.89
CA LEU A 644 -34.59 19.46 12.76
C LEU A 644 -35.96 18.83 12.54
N THR A 645 -36.15 17.97 11.53
CA THR A 645 -37.37 17.15 11.41
C THR A 645 -37.37 16.00 12.42
N THR A 646 -36.19 15.57 12.90
CA THR A 646 -36.05 14.50 13.90
C THR A 646 -36.11 15.01 15.34
N VAL A 647 -35.68 16.26 15.59
CA VAL A 647 -35.64 16.87 16.93
C VAL A 647 -37.05 17.25 17.44
N SER A 648 -37.51 16.60 18.50
CA SER A 648 -38.74 16.91 19.23
C SER A 648 -38.55 18.04 20.24
N ASP A 649 -39.15 19.20 19.99
CA ASP A 649 -38.97 20.41 20.80
C ASP A 649 -40.14 21.39 20.61
N GLU A 650 -40.81 21.77 21.70
CA GLU A 650 -41.97 22.66 21.70
C GLU A 650 -41.60 24.14 21.47
N GLU A 651 -40.35 24.56 21.73
CA GLU A 651 -39.90 25.95 21.57
C GLU A 651 -39.18 26.22 20.24
N LYS A 652 -39.02 25.18 19.40
CA LYS A 652 -38.33 25.24 18.10
C LYS A 652 -38.90 26.29 17.14
N GLU A 653 -40.21 26.57 17.19
CA GLU A 653 -40.84 27.64 16.41
C GLU A 653 -40.43 29.05 16.84
N GLN A 654 -40.03 29.25 18.11
CA GLN A 654 -39.63 30.55 18.65
C GLN A 654 -38.18 30.89 18.24
N PHE A 655 -37.28 29.94 18.44
CA PHE A 655 -35.89 29.96 17.97
C PHE A 655 -35.42 28.50 17.84
N PRO A 656 -34.81 28.06 16.73
CA PRO A 656 -34.36 28.83 15.57
C PRO A 656 -35.48 29.31 14.63
N GLY A 657 -36.72 28.83 14.81
CA GLY A 657 -37.82 29.09 13.89
C GLY A 657 -37.45 28.61 12.49
N THR A 658 -37.77 29.41 11.46
CA THR A 658 -37.41 29.11 10.07
C THR A 658 -36.04 29.64 9.64
N LEU A 659 -35.23 30.21 10.55
CA LEU A 659 -34.02 30.96 10.18
C LEU A 659 -32.92 30.10 9.52
N PHE A 660 -32.85 28.82 9.88
CA PHE A 660 -31.88 27.86 9.35
C PHE A 660 -32.53 26.77 8.46
N GLY A 661 -33.84 26.88 8.20
CA GLY A 661 -34.62 25.82 7.56
C GLY A 661 -34.72 24.58 8.45
N ASP A 662 -34.72 23.39 7.83
CA ASP A 662 -34.88 22.10 8.52
C ASP A 662 -33.57 21.54 9.12
N ARG A 663 -32.51 22.37 9.25
CA ARG A 663 -31.17 21.93 9.68
C ARG A 663 -30.57 22.92 10.66
N PHE A 664 -29.77 22.46 11.63
CA PHE A 664 -29.01 23.35 12.52
C PHE A 664 -27.55 22.91 12.68
N PRO A 665 -26.54 23.80 12.54
CA PRO A 665 -25.13 23.43 12.72
C PRO A 665 -24.85 22.89 14.12
N VAL A 666 -24.23 21.70 14.22
CA VAL A 666 -23.80 21.08 15.49
C VAL A 666 -22.30 20.81 15.56
N ALA A 667 -21.57 20.84 14.44
CA ALA A 667 -20.10 20.93 14.46
C ALA A 667 -19.57 21.76 13.29
N TRP A 668 -18.47 22.49 13.51
CA TRP A 668 -17.84 23.35 12.51
C TRP A 668 -16.36 23.64 12.82
N TYR A 669 -15.64 24.14 11.81
CA TYR A 669 -14.33 24.77 11.97
C TYR A 669 -14.32 26.20 11.40
N GLN A 670 -13.32 27.00 11.77
CA GLN A 670 -13.04 28.30 11.18
C GLN A 670 -11.60 28.76 11.48
N GLU A 671 -11.13 29.75 10.71
CA GLU A 671 -9.94 30.54 11.06
C GLU A 671 -10.38 31.90 11.63
N PHE A 672 -9.98 32.19 12.87
CA PHE A 672 -10.42 33.38 13.62
C PHE A 672 -9.28 34.08 14.35
N ASP A 673 -9.19 35.40 14.17
CA ASP A 673 -8.24 36.32 14.82
C ASP A 673 -6.79 35.78 14.90
N GLY A 674 -6.33 35.09 13.84
CA GLY A 674 -4.99 34.50 13.70
C GLY A 674 -4.92 32.99 13.94
N GLY A 675 -5.81 32.43 14.76
CA GLY A 675 -5.83 31.01 15.13
C GLY A 675 -6.78 30.15 14.30
N ARG A 676 -6.68 28.84 14.49
CA ARG A 676 -7.63 27.83 13.99
C ARG A 676 -8.50 27.35 15.13
N GLN A 677 -9.82 27.27 14.93
CA GLN A 677 -10.69 26.62 15.90
C GLN A 677 -11.67 25.61 15.29
N TRP A 678 -11.98 24.60 16.10
CA TRP A 678 -12.98 23.57 15.83
C TRP A 678 -13.94 23.49 17.02
N TYR A 679 -15.22 23.25 16.75
CA TYR A 679 -16.25 23.10 17.77
C TYR A 679 -17.23 21.98 17.40
N THR A 680 -17.69 21.25 18.43
CA THR A 680 -18.87 20.39 18.35
C THR A 680 -19.77 20.65 19.57
N SER A 681 -21.08 20.74 19.36
CA SER A 681 -22.07 20.86 20.45
C SER A 681 -22.49 19.52 21.04
N LEU A 682 -22.10 18.42 20.39
CA LEU A 682 -22.42 17.06 20.81
C LEU A 682 -21.57 16.64 22.02
N GLY A 683 -22.08 15.71 22.82
CA GLY A 683 -21.33 15.06 23.90
C GLY A 683 -21.82 15.35 25.32
N HIS A 684 -23.12 15.55 25.56
CA HIS A 684 -23.65 15.71 26.92
C HIS A 684 -23.38 14.49 27.80
N ARG A 685 -23.52 13.27 27.28
CA ARG A 685 -23.50 12.05 28.09
C ARG A 685 -22.08 11.56 28.36
N PRO A 686 -21.80 11.05 29.58
CA PRO A 686 -20.57 10.30 29.88
C PRO A 686 -20.26 9.20 28.86
N GLU A 687 -21.28 8.45 28.41
CA GLU A 687 -21.08 7.31 27.51
C GLU A 687 -20.62 7.70 26.09
N HIS A 688 -20.83 8.95 25.65
CA HIS A 688 -20.33 9.41 24.34
C HIS A 688 -18.79 9.38 24.29
N TYR A 689 -18.11 9.60 25.42
CA TYR A 689 -16.65 9.55 25.51
C TYR A 689 -16.08 8.12 25.54
N GLU A 690 -16.94 7.10 25.53
CA GLU A 690 -16.57 5.70 25.27
C GLU A 690 -16.83 5.27 23.80
N ASP A 691 -17.55 6.07 23.00
CA ASP A 691 -17.85 5.74 21.60
C ASP A 691 -16.65 6.00 20.66
N PRO A 692 -16.18 4.98 19.91
CA PRO A 692 -15.09 5.16 18.95
C PRO A 692 -15.40 6.14 17.80
N GLY A 693 -16.67 6.36 17.45
CA GLY A 693 -17.07 7.36 16.44
C GLY A 693 -16.85 8.78 16.95
N PHE A 694 -17.41 9.10 18.11
CA PHE A 694 -17.29 10.39 18.78
C PHE A 694 -15.84 10.72 19.19
N MET A 695 -15.11 9.75 19.74
CA MET A 695 -13.69 9.96 20.08
C MET A 695 -12.82 10.21 18.84
N ARG A 696 -13.12 9.56 17.70
CA ARG A 696 -12.46 9.85 16.42
C ARG A 696 -12.89 11.20 15.82
N HIS A 697 -14.11 11.66 16.09
CA HIS A 697 -14.59 12.99 15.71
C HIS A 697 -13.79 14.07 16.46
N ILE A 698 -13.67 13.96 17.78
CA ILE A 698 -12.83 14.83 18.62
C ILE A 698 -11.36 14.81 18.16
N LEU A 699 -10.78 13.62 17.97
CA LEU A 699 -9.39 13.47 17.51
C LEU A 699 -9.14 14.20 16.19
N GLY A 700 -10.03 14.05 15.21
CA GLY A 700 -9.93 14.76 13.93
C GLY A 700 -10.06 16.28 14.05
N GLY A 701 -10.77 16.79 15.07
CA GLY A 701 -10.83 18.22 15.40
C GLY A 701 -9.49 18.72 15.97
N ILE A 702 -8.91 17.99 16.92
CA ILE A 702 -7.58 18.27 17.51
C ILE A 702 -6.49 18.25 16.42
N GLN A 703 -6.50 17.22 15.57
CA GLN A 703 -5.58 17.10 14.42
C GLN A 703 -5.71 18.26 13.42
N TRP A 704 -6.91 18.81 13.22
CA TRP A 704 -7.12 19.94 12.33
C TRP A 704 -6.57 21.26 12.91
N VAL A 705 -6.89 21.57 14.18
CA VAL A 705 -6.42 22.83 14.79
C VAL A 705 -4.91 22.85 14.98
N ILE A 706 -4.28 21.72 15.32
CA ILE A 706 -2.81 21.63 15.43
C ILE A 706 -2.17 21.54 14.04
N GLY A 707 -2.64 20.62 13.19
CA GLY A 707 -1.96 20.25 11.94
C GLY A 707 -2.01 21.27 10.80
N GLY A 708 -2.84 22.31 10.87
CA GLY A 708 -2.92 23.35 9.84
C GLY A 708 -3.31 22.80 8.47
N ILE A 709 -4.49 22.20 8.41
CA ILE A 709 -5.02 21.49 7.25
C ILE A 709 -6.17 22.33 6.65
N SER A 710 -5.85 23.42 5.96
CA SER A 710 -6.88 24.19 5.23
C SER A 710 -7.49 23.29 4.12
N PRO A 711 -8.82 23.10 4.09
CA PRO A 711 -9.49 22.17 3.17
C PRO A 711 -9.90 22.80 1.82
#